data_AF-A0A1G3H992-F1
#
_entry.id   AF-A0A1G3H992-F1
#
_cell.length_a   1.000
_cell.length_b   1.000
_cell.length_c   1.000
_cell.angle_alpha   90.00
_cell.angle_beta   90.00
_cell.angle_gamma   90.00
#
_symmetry.space_group_name_H-M   'P 1'
#
loop_
_entity.id
_entity.type
_entity.pdbx_description
1 polymer ?
#
loop_
_entity_poly.entity_id
_entity_poly.type
_entity_poly.pdbx_seq_one_letter_code
_entity_poly.pdbx_strand_id
1 'polypeptide(L)'
;MEVKAKVMVVGLVSYSPDGRQLASGGATPTVRVWDTVNAKVVRALSIPTGKYGLVDIVYSPDGKRLAASTRTSLLGGDLTHIWDTNSGTLARVVPGNFGNKLAFSRDGLYLLGSELDFPSVFSDIKYHTKQMAVQGGEIVRSYPGVGVGDLSPDGKTALLTTDPGRGMVLVDLQTGGELWRHRERRADAVAFTPDRKHFLGSRAEFHGLVGSRATVSVVLFDAATGNPIRDVARYDVEDTFFGHEKNFQRLTVLEVAPDGTQFLTGNQRGEYKLWNLASGQLIRQLKRPDEKMLLDMSPAHASFSPNGKLVAVTFAGAVRVHNVADGEEVATMIAFDDGEWLVTTPSGYYNSSEKGDQYLSVSVAGSPFSISQLRESFYRPDLVKVALSGGALSDYKKIADIKPPPAVAIVDTPNATASPRISVSLRVKDQGGGVGDVRLYRNGSAVVFEKTRSLSVAAADQGSQLLRYDISLEPGSNTIRAIAFNADNSMQSTDATIEVQANIAARPPALHAIVIGIKDFANPRLELKYPVADAELFASTLETRGKGLFSSIHVRRLMTRAETTNVAIVAALKQARNEVGPEDLFVFYVASHGTVDDGQYLLITSNVGSTSTAKLKQDALKEMISNIPASKKLVVLDTCSAGQLGDAIQVAMLTRGMSDDTAMKVLSRAVGSTVLSAATSVQEALEGYKDHGLFTYVIAEGLNGAADADRDGFVKTLELADYVDNQVPELADKVFQHKQYPIVSPTGQGFPLVRVR
;
A
#
# COMPACT_ATOMS: atom_id res chain seq x y z
N MET A 1 -2.73 15.26 10.25
CA MET A 1 -2.56 13.86 10.69
C MET A 1 -1.27 13.80 11.49
N GLU A 2 -1.15 12.89 12.45
CA GLU A 2 0.02 12.78 13.33
C GLU A 2 0.48 11.32 13.41
N VAL A 3 1.77 11.08 13.20
CA VAL A 3 2.36 9.74 13.25
C VAL A 3 2.77 9.41 14.69
N LYS A 4 2.27 8.29 15.22
CA LYS A 4 2.47 7.84 16.61
C LYS A 4 3.65 6.89 16.79
N ALA A 5 4.09 6.22 15.72
CA ALA A 5 5.20 5.29 15.77
C ALA A 5 6.52 5.97 15.39
N LYS A 6 7.62 5.33 15.79
CA LYS A 6 8.96 5.78 15.38
C LYS A 6 9.10 5.61 13.87
N VAL A 7 9.49 6.70 13.21
CA VAL A 7 9.83 6.74 11.79
C VAL A 7 11.26 7.23 11.69
N MET A 8 12.05 6.58 10.84
CA MET A 8 13.43 6.98 10.58
C MET A 8 13.48 8.00 9.45
N VAL A 9 14.48 8.88 9.50
CA VAL A 9 14.66 9.93 8.48
C VAL A 9 14.83 9.28 7.11
N VAL A 10 13.99 9.69 6.17
CA VAL A 10 14.10 9.35 4.75
C VAL A 10 14.82 10.51 4.07
N GLY A 11 15.99 10.21 3.51
CA GLY A 11 16.85 11.20 2.86
C GLY A 11 17.09 10.94 1.39
N LEU A 12 16.68 9.78 0.88
CA LEU A 12 16.95 9.31 -0.48
C LEU A 12 15.66 8.81 -1.13
N VAL A 13 15.49 9.14 -2.41
CA VAL A 13 14.38 8.69 -3.24
C VAL A 13 14.82 8.55 -4.70
N SER A 14 14.37 7.52 -5.40
CA SER A 14 14.67 7.30 -6.82
C SER A 14 13.56 6.51 -7.50
N TYR A 15 12.96 7.05 -8.56
CA TYR A 15 12.03 6.31 -9.42
C TYR A 15 12.77 5.27 -10.27
N SER A 16 12.13 4.12 -10.51
CA SER A 16 12.55 3.24 -11.60
C SER A 16 12.27 3.90 -12.97
N PRO A 17 13.04 3.57 -14.02
CA PRO A 17 12.86 4.17 -15.36
C PRO A 17 11.48 3.94 -15.99
N ASP A 18 10.78 2.87 -15.60
CA ASP A 18 9.41 2.58 -16.03
C ASP A 18 8.34 3.23 -15.12
N GLY A 19 8.76 3.85 -14.02
CA GLY A 19 7.90 4.54 -13.05
C GLY A 19 7.06 3.61 -12.18
N ARG A 20 7.22 2.28 -12.30
CA ARG A 20 6.43 1.28 -11.56
C ARG A 20 6.93 1.03 -10.15
N GLN A 21 8.18 1.41 -9.87
CA GLN A 21 8.77 1.35 -8.55
C GLN A 21 9.34 2.70 -8.13
N LEU A 22 9.35 2.92 -6.82
CA LEU A 22 10.05 4.01 -6.17
C LEU A 22 10.91 3.39 -5.06
N ALA A 23 12.21 3.66 -5.06
CA ALA A 23 13.08 3.27 -3.97
C ALA A 23 13.24 4.44 -3.01
N SER A 24 13.25 4.17 -1.71
CA SER A 24 13.51 5.19 -0.69
C SER A 24 14.37 4.65 0.44
N GLY A 25 15.14 5.53 1.09
CA GLY A 25 15.98 5.17 2.23
C GLY A 25 16.62 6.38 2.89
N GLY A 26 17.51 6.16 3.86
CA GLY A 26 18.14 7.27 4.58
C GLY A 26 18.88 6.78 5.82
N ALA A 27 18.36 7.08 7.01
CA ALA A 27 19.07 6.82 8.26
C ALA A 27 19.24 5.33 8.63
N THR A 28 18.50 4.42 7.98
CA THR A 28 18.65 2.97 8.15
C THR A 28 19.31 2.35 6.92
N PRO A 29 20.08 1.25 7.07
CA PRO A 29 20.70 0.53 5.97
C PRO A 29 19.68 -0.36 5.23
N THR A 30 18.45 0.14 5.05
CA THR A 30 17.35 -0.60 4.44
C THR A 30 16.75 0.25 3.34
N VAL A 31 16.74 -0.29 2.12
CA VAL A 31 16.02 0.32 1.00
C VAL A 31 14.58 -0.19 1.01
N ARG A 32 13.61 0.72 1.05
CA ARG A 32 12.19 0.40 0.85
C ARG A 32 11.86 0.56 -0.62
N VAL A 33 11.30 -0.50 -1.23
CA VAL A 33 10.84 -0.47 -2.62
C VAL A 33 9.32 -0.44 -2.62
N TRP A 34 8.78 0.68 -3.10
CA TRP A 34 7.36 0.93 -3.25
C TRP A 34 6.92 0.56 -4.66
N ASP A 35 5.82 -0.19 -4.77
CA ASP A 35 5.05 -0.31 -6.00
C ASP A 35 4.13 0.91 -6.11
N THR A 36 4.41 1.76 -7.08
CA THR A 36 3.70 3.03 -7.31
C THR A 36 2.33 2.81 -7.96
N VAL A 37 2.14 1.68 -8.63
CA VAL A 37 0.90 1.29 -9.29
C VAL A 37 -0.08 0.71 -8.27
N ASN A 38 0.42 -0.03 -7.28
CA ASN A 38 -0.41 -0.66 -6.25
C ASN A 38 -0.37 0.03 -4.89
N ALA A 39 0.37 1.13 -4.76
CA ALA A 39 0.48 1.94 -3.55
C ALA A 39 0.88 1.11 -2.31
N LYS A 40 1.88 0.23 -2.44
CA LYS A 40 2.33 -0.67 -1.36
C LYS A 40 3.84 -0.86 -1.37
N VAL A 41 4.43 -1.16 -0.22
CA VAL A 41 5.81 -1.67 -0.18
C VAL A 41 5.81 -3.11 -0.70
N VAL A 42 6.67 -3.39 -1.68
CA VAL A 42 6.85 -4.75 -2.23
C VAL A 42 8.13 -5.41 -1.74
N ARG A 43 9.15 -4.63 -1.34
CA ARG A 43 10.39 -5.16 -0.77
C ARG A 43 11.00 -4.24 0.28
N ALA A 44 11.71 -4.85 1.22
CA ALA A 44 12.66 -4.19 2.10
C ALA A 44 14.03 -4.86 1.89
N LEU A 45 14.97 -4.13 1.30
CA LEU A 45 16.31 -4.64 0.97
C LEU A 45 17.27 -4.18 2.05
N SER A 46 17.56 -5.06 3.01
CA SER A 46 18.49 -4.79 4.10
C SER A 46 19.94 -4.98 3.66
N ILE A 47 20.80 -4.06 4.10
CA ILE A 47 22.25 -4.15 3.98
C ILE A 47 22.81 -4.53 5.37
N PRO A 48 23.16 -5.80 5.61
CA PRO A 48 23.48 -6.30 6.96
C PRO A 48 24.68 -5.64 7.63
N THR A 49 25.61 -5.10 6.83
CA THR A 49 26.88 -4.52 7.30
C THR A 49 26.83 -2.99 7.45
N GLY A 50 25.72 -2.35 7.08
CA GLY A 50 25.57 -0.90 7.15
C GLY A 50 25.32 -0.42 8.58
N LYS A 51 26.16 0.49 9.10
CA LYS A 51 26.01 1.04 10.46
C LYS A 51 25.50 2.47 10.50
N TYR A 52 25.69 3.23 9.43
CA TYR A 52 25.45 4.68 9.40
C TYR A 52 24.41 5.10 8.33
N GLY A 53 23.51 4.19 7.98
CA GLY A 53 22.45 4.44 6.99
C GLY A 53 22.93 4.36 5.54
N LEU A 54 22.03 4.71 4.63
CA LEU A 54 22.25 4.77 3.20
C LEU A 54 22.85 6.11 2.78
N VAL A 55 23.75 6.06 1.81
CA VAL A 55 24.40 7.22 1.21
C VAL A 55 23.70 7.63 -0.07
N ASP A 56 23.44 6.65 -0.95
CA ASP A 56 22.73 6.89 -2.20
C ASP A 56 21.98 5.63 -2.65
N ILE A 57 20.97 5.83 -3.52
CA ILE A 57 20.14 4.77 -4.12
C ILE A 57 19.88 5.14 -5.57
N VAL A 58 20.18 4.23 -6.50
CA VAL A 58 19.98 4.48 -7.93
C VAL A 58 19.52 3.23 -8.67
N TYR A 59 18.51 3.39 -9.53
CA TYR A 59 18.11 2.34 -10.48
C TYR A 59 19.03 2.33 -11.70
N SER A 60 19.28 1.15 -12.26
CA SER A 60 19.88 1.05 -13.59
C SER A 60 18.89 1.56 -14.64
N PRO A 61 19.36 2.09 -15.78
CA PRO A 61 18.49 2.71 -16.79
C PRO A 61 17.56 1.71 -17.51
N ASP A 62 17.89 0.42 -17.49
CA ASP A 62 17.00 -0.66 -17.94
C ASP A 62 15.99 -1.11 -16.87
N GLY A 63 16.05 -0.54 -15.67
CA GLY A 63 15.19 -0.84 -14.54
C GLY A 63 15.43 -2.21 -13.90
N LYS A 64 16.43 -2.98 -14.34
CA LYS A 64 16.67 -4.36 -13.89
C LYS A 64 17.50 -4.47 -12.61
N ARG A 65 18.22 -3.40 -12.25
CA ARG A 65 19.10 -3.37 -11.08
C ARG A 65 18.80 -2.16 -10.22
N LEU A 66 18.95 -2.34 -8.91
CA LEU A 66 18.93 -1.28 -7.93
C LEU A 66 20.25 -1.33 -7.18
N ALA A 67 20.99 -0.23 -7.16
CA ALA A 67 22.20 -0.10 -6.36
C ALA A 67 21.92 0.78 -5.15
N ALA A 68 22.46 0.41 -3.99
CA ALA A 68 22.51 1.29 -2.84
C ALA A 68 23.85 1.13 -2.11
N SER A 69 24.40 2.24 -1.66
CA SER A 69 25.61 2.28 -0.84
C SER A 69 25.29 2.65 0.60
N THR A 70 26.06 2.09 1.52
CA THR A 70 25.97 2.39 2.96
C THR A 70 27.34 2.77 3.51
N ARG A 71 27.34 3.61 4.54
CA ARG A 71 28.53 3.84 5.36
C ARG A 71 28.68 2.76 6.43
N THR A 72 29.83 2.08 6.44
CA THR A 72 30.12 1.05 7.45
C THR A 72 30.98 1.59 8.61
N SER A 73 31.80 2.62 8.37
CA SER A 73 32.53 3.36 9.42
C SER A 73 32.67 4.85 9.10
N LEU A 74 32.98 5.66 10.13
CA LEU A 74 33.28 7.08 9.96
C LEU A 74 34.57 7.35 9.17
N LEU A 75 35.43 6.33 9.02
CA LEU A 75 36.74 6.42 8.38
C LEU A 75 36.81 5.56 7.09
N GLY A 76 35.66 5.13 6.56
CA GLY A 76 35.55 4.34 5.32
C GLY A 76 35.17 2.87 5.53
N GLY A 77 35.21 2.08 4.45
CA GLY A 77 34.82 0.66 4.42
C GLY A 77 33.46 0.40 3.77
N ASP A 78 32.99 1.33 2.94
CA ASP A 78 31.63 1.31 2.42
C ASP A 78 31.41 0.15 1.44
N LEU A 79 30.22 -0.43 1.50
CA LEU A 79 29.82 -1.54 0.63
C LEU A 79 28.63 -1.12 -0.22
N THR A 80 28.74 -1.35 -1.52
CA THR A 80 27.64 -1.13 -2.45
C THR A 80 26.96 -2.45 -2.76
N HIS A 81 25.66 -2.49 -2.54
CA HIS A 81 24.83 -3.66 -2.79
C HIS A 81 24.02 -3.40 -4.06
N ILE A 82 23.98 -4.41 -4.92
CA ILE A 82 23.23 -4.39 -6.18
C ILE A 82 22.24 -5.54 -6.13
N TRP A 83 20.96 -5.23 -6.25
CA TRP A 83 19.87 -6.20 -6.30
C TRP A 83 19.29 -6.29 -7.71
N ASP A 84 18.81 -7.47 -8.06
CA ASP A 84 17.87 -7.62 -9.17
C ASP A 84 16.51 -7.05 -8.74
N THR A 85 15.94 -6.17 -9.56
CA THR A 85 14.70 -5.44 -9.21
C THR A 85 13.44 -6.27 -9.34
N ASN A 86 13.49 -7.39 -10.07
CA ASN A 86 12.35 -8.28 -10.30
C ASN A 86 12.24 -9.34 -9.21
N SER A 87 13.35 -10.01 -8.87
CA SER A 87 13.40 -11.02 -7.81
C SER A 87 13.64 -10.41 -6.43
N GLY A 88 14.31 -9.25 -6.35
CA GLY A 88 14.78 -8.68 -5.08
C GLY A 88 16.01 -9.39 -4.52
N THR A 89 16.57 -10.37 -5.24
CA THR A 89 17.75 -11.09 -4.79
C THR A 89 18.97 -10.20 -4.88
N LEU A 90 19.84 -10.29 -3.88
CA LEU A 90 21.14 -9.64 -3.91
C LEU A 90 21.97 -10.25 -5.05
N ALA A 91 22.14 -9.49 -6.13
CA ALA A 91 22.92 -9.92 -7.28
C ALA A 91 24.41 -9.81 -6.99
N ARG A 92 24.81 -8.77 -6.23
CA ARG A 92 26.22 -8.55 -5.89
C ARG A 92 26.42 -7.65 -4.68
N VAL A 93 27.47 -7.91 -3.92
CA VAL A 93 28.11 -6.95 -3.03
C VAL A 93 29.44 -6.57 -3.67
N VAL A 94 29.70 -5.28 -3.83
CA VAL A 94 30.96 -4.82 -4.41
C VAL A 94 31.76 -4.02 -3.40
N PRO A 95 33.06 -4.33 -3.22
CA PRO A 95 33.96 -3.47 -2.47
C PRO A 95 34.16 -2.17 -3.26
N GLY A 96 33.78 -1.05 -2.68
CA GLY A 96 33.79 0.24 -3.37
C GLY A 96 33.25 1.31 -2.43
N ASN A 97 34.14 2.20 -2.02
CA ASN A 97 34.00 3.08 -0.87
C ASN A 97 33.13 4.31 -1.20
N PHE A 98 31.94 4.11 -1.78
CA PHE A 98 31.14 5.20 -2.39
C PHE A 98 30.34 6.00 -1.37
N GLY A 99 30.94 7.11 -0.95
CA GLY A 99 30.49 7.91 0.18
C GLY A 99 29.64 9.14 -0.15
N ASN A 100 29.28 9.36 -1.42
CA ASN A 100 28.48 10.53 -1.83
C ASN A 100 27.39 10.22 -2.88
N LYS A 101 27.76 9.93 -4.12
CA LYS A 101 26.80 9.73 -5.23
C LYS A 101 27.16 8.51 -6.07
N LEU A 102 26.14 7.77 -6.48
CA LEU A 102 26.16 6.64 -7.39
C LEU A 102 25.45 7.00 -8.69
N ALA A 103 25.91 6.45 -9.81
CA ALA A 103 25.21 6.60 -11.07
C ALA A 103 25.57 5.50 -12.07
N PHE A 104 24.56 4.88 -12.67
CA PHE A 104 24.75 3.86 -13.71
C PHE A 104 24.99 4.50 -15.08
N SER A 105 25.88 3.91 -15.88
CA SER A 105 25.92 4.17 -17.32
C SER A 105 24.62 3.73 -17.99
N ARG A 106 24.26 4.36 -19.11
CA ARG A 106 22.99 4.09 -19.81
C ARG A 106 22.82 2.64 -20.26
N ASP A 107 23.91 1.99 -20.64
CA ASP A 107 23.93 0.57 -21.00
C ASP A 107 23.86 -0.38 -19.79
N GLY A 108 23.88 0.15 -18.55
CA GLY A 108 23.88 -0.62 -17.31
C GLY A 108 25.15 -1.44 -17.10
N LEU A 109 26.17 -1.26 -17.94
CA LEU A 109 27.43 -2.01 -17.88
C LEU A 109 28.36 -1.47 -16.79
N TYR A 110 28.27 -0.18 -16.49
CA TYR A 110 29.12 0.48 -15.50
C TYR A 110 28.30 1.15 -14.39
N LEU A 111 28.85 1.12 -13.19
CA LEU A 111 28.40 1.95 -12.07
C LEU A 111 29.55 2.89 -11.72
N LEU A 112 29.25 4.18 -11.68
CA LEU A 112 30.14 5.19 -11.14
C LEU A 112 29.79 5.42 -9.68
N GLY A 113 30.81 5.62 -8.87
CA GLY A 113 30.63 6.05 -7.50
C GLY A 113 31.78 6.91 -7.00
N SER A 114 31.46 7.82 -6.08
CA SER A 114 32.44 8.76 -5.50
C SER A 114 33.05 8.19 -4.22
N GLU A 115 34.32 7.81 -4.27
CA GLU A 115 35.07 7.40 -3.10
C GLU A 115 35.50 8.59 -2.26
N LEU A 116 35.18 8.56 -0.96
CA LEU A 116 35.62 9.55 0.02
C LEU A 116 37.03 9.22 0.50
N ASP A 117 37.95 10.17 0.36
CA ASP A 117 39.28 10.11 0.98
C ASP A 117 39.38 11.14 2.11
N PHE A 118 39.82 10.67 3.29
CA PHE A 118 40.11 11.47 4.48
C PHE A 118 41.60 11.36 4.81
N PRO A 119 42.48 12.14 4.14
CA PRO A 119 43.92 12.04 4.36
C PRO A 119 44.32 12.33 5.81
N SER A 120 43.56 13.19 6.50
CA SER A 120 43.69 13.50 7.94
C SER A 120 42.45 14.26 8.44
N VAL A 121 42.28 14.38 9.77
CA VAL A 121 41.19 15.19 10.39
C VAL A 121 41.31 16.69 10.07
N PHE A 122 42.48 17.16 9.63
CA PHE A 122 42.76 18.57 9.34
C PHE A 122 42.83 18.92 7.85
N SER A 123 42.61 17.94 6.96
CA SER A 123 42.67 18.14 5.51
C SER A 123 41.29 18.26 4.88
N ASP A 124 41.20 18.99 3.76
CA ASP A 124 40.01 19.03 2.93
C ASP A 124 39.60 17.61 2.46
N ILE A 125 38.29 17.36 2.45
CA ILE A 125 37.69 16.12 1.96
C ILE A 125 37.90 16.02 0.45
N LYS A 126 38.45 14.90 -0.01
CA LYS A 126 38.63 14.61 -1.44
C LYS A 126 37.71 13.51 -1.90
N TYR A 127 37.26 13.63 -3.14
CA TYR A 127 36.48 12.61 -3.82
C TYR A 127 37.29 11.99 -4.94
N HIS A 128 37.14 10.68 -5.13
CA HIS A 128 37.74 9.93 -6.23
C HIS A 128 36.66 9.11 -6.91
N THR A 129 36.32 9.42 -8.16
CA THR A 129 35.29 8.67 -8.86
C THR A 129 35.88 7.35 -9.36
N LYS A 130 35.23 6.23 -9.04
CA LYS A 130 35.55 4.94 -9.64
C LYS A 130 34.46 4.58 -10.63
N GLN A 131 34.86 4.09 -11.80
CA GLN A 131 33.97 3.47 -12.76
C GLN A 131 34.20 1.96 -12.69
N MET A 132 33.14 1.24 -12.39
CA MET A 132 33.16 -0.17 -12.07
C MET A 132 32.32 -0.94 -13.07
N ALA A 133 32.82 -2.08 -13.57
CA ALA A 133 32.01 -2.97 -14.38
C ALA A 133 30.99 -3.71 -13.49
N VAL A 134 29.72 -3.65 -13.83
CA VAL A 134 28.66 -4.26 -13.00
C VAL A 134 28.69 -5.79 -13.07
N GLN A 135 29.07 -6.35 -14.23
CA GLN A 135 29.12 -7.81 -14.42
C GLN A 135 30.32 -8.47 -13.73
N GLY A 136 31.50 -7.85 -13.76
CA GLY A 136 32.72 -8.41 -13.19
C GLY A 136 33.08 -7.84 -11.80
N GLY A 137 32.59 -6.65 -11.45
CA GLY A 137 32.79 -6.00 -10.15
C GLY A 137 34.15 -5.31 -10.02
N GLU A 138 34.99 -5.37 -11.06
CA GLU A 138 36.27 -4.71 -11.11
C GLU A 138 36.14 -3.21 -11.38
N ILE A 139 37.05 -2.45 -10.78
CA ILE A 139 37.25 -1.05 -11.13
C ILE A 139 37.97 -1.02 -12.48
N VAL A 140 37.26 -0.62 -13.53
CA VAL A 140 37.85 -0.48 -14.87
C VAL A 140 38.58 0.85 -15.02
N ARG A 141 38.17 1.88 -14.27
CA ARG A 141 38.75 3.22 -14.32
C ARG A 141 38.64 3.96 -12.99
N SER A 142 39.59 4.84 -12.72
CA SER A 142 39.61 5.75 -11.56
C SER A 142 39.90 7.18 -12.02
N TYR A 143 39.09 8.13 -11.55
CA TYR A 143 39.23 9.56 -11.80
C TYR A 143 39.57 10.26 -10.47
N PRO A 144 40.85 10.60 -10.23
CA PRO A 144 41.26 11.14 -8.94
C PRO A 144 40.85 12.60 -8.76
N GLY A 145 40.47 12.98 -7.53
CA GLY A 145 40.16 14.38 -7.16
C GLY A 145 38.86 14.92 -7.74
N VAL A 146 37.94 14.04 -8.14
CA VAL A 146 36.61 14.38 -8.65
C VAL A 146 35.55 13.43 -8.10
N GLY A 147 34.39 13.96 -7.75
CA GLY A 147 33.16 13.24 -7.44
C GLY A 147 32.22 13.16 -8.64
N VAL A 148 31.29 12.20 -8.59
CA VAL A 148 30.21 12.03 -9.57
C VAL A 148 29.26 13.20 -9.46
N GLY A 149 29.15 13.99 -10.53
CA GLY A 149 28.17 15.05 -10.67
C GLY A 149 26.88 14.51 -11.28
N ASP A 150 26.89 14.21 -12.57
CA ASP A 150 25.76 13.61 -13.29
C ASP A 150 26.24 12.86 -14.55
N LEU A 151 25.40 12.02 -15.15
CA LEU A 151 25.68 11.37 -16.43
C LEU A 151 24.88 11.99 -17.57
N SER A 152 25.51 12.04 -18.75
CA SER A 152 24.79 12.47 -19.94
C SER A 152 23.61 11.53 -20.23
N PRO A 153 22.51 12.03 -20.81
CA PRO A 153 21.36 11.20 -21.11
C PRO A 153 21.68 10.03 -22.04
N ASP A 154 22.75 10.05 -22.85
CA ASP A 154 23.18 8.89 -23.63
C ASP A 154 24.10 7.91 -22.89
N GLY A 155 24.51 8.25 -21.67
CA GLY A 155 25.42 7.47 -20.81
C GLY A 155 26.83 7.33 -21.35
N LYS A 156 27.22 8.13 -22.36
CA LYS A 156 28.57 8.09 -22.93
C LYS A 156 29.55 8.97 -22.16
N THR A 157 29.06 10.00 -21.51
CA THR A 157 29.89 10.95 -20.77
C THR A 157 29.40 11.11 -19.34
N ALA A 158 30.32 11.46 -18.44
CA ALA A 158 29.98 11.84 -17.08
C ALA A 158 30.54 13.23 -16.78
N LEU A 159 29.70 14.06 -16.19
CA LEU A 159 30.10 15.31 -15.59
C LEU A 159 30.54 15.02 -14.15
N LEU A 160 31.80 15.28 -13.87
CA LEU A 160 32.43 15.08 -12.57
C LEU A 160 32.77 16.45 -11.97
N THR A 161 32.57 16.60 -10.67
CA THR A 161 32.86 17.83 -9.94
C THR A 161 34.13 17.64 -9.11
N THR A 162 35.08 18.57 -9.19
CA THR A 162 36.30 18.56 -8.35
C THR A 162 35.99 18.93 -6.89
N ASP A 163 36.99 18.96 -5.99
CA ASP A 163 36.92 19.39 -4.56
C ASP A 163 35.70 20.25 -4.25
N PRO A 164 34.94 20.02 -3.16
CA PRO A 164 33.59 20.57 -2.93
C PRO A 164 33.27 21.88 -3.67
N GLY A 165 32.78 21.73 -4.89
CA GLY A 165 32.32 22.81 -5.75
C GLY A 165 33.38 23.58 -6.53
N ARG A 166 34.69 23.28 -6.56
CA ARG A 166 35.72 24.08 -7.24
C ARG A 166 36.14 23.48 -8.59
N GLY A 167 35.25 23.50 -9.57
CA GLY A 167 35.53 23.07 -10.93
C GLY A 167 34.67 21.90 -11.42
N MET A 168 34.73 21.67 -12.74
CA MET A 168 33.96 20.67 -13.45
C MET A 168 34.83 19.99 -14.51
N VAL A 169 34.58 18.72 -14.74
CA VAL A 169 35.26 17.89 -15.73
C VAL A 169 34.22 17.08 -16.48
N LEU A 170 34.29 17.08 -17.80
CA LEU A 170 33.53 16.13 -18.60
C LEU A 170 34.47 15.03 -19.07
N VAL A 171 34.10 13.79 -18.80
CA VAL A 171 34.86 12.61 -19.22
C VAL A 171 34.04 11.74 -20.15
N ASP A 172 34.69 11.12 -21.12
CA ASP A 172 34.12 10.05 -21.93
C ASP A 172 34.27 8.71 -21.19
N LEU A 173 33.18 8.00 -20.95
CA LEU A 173 33.16 6.79 -20.14
C LEU A 173 33.70 5.55 -20.86
N GLN A 174 33.78 5.60 -22.20
CA GLN A 174 34.29 4.50 -23.01
C GLN A 174 35.81 4.54 -23.14
N THR A 175 36.39 5.73 -23.26
CA THR A 175 37.84 5.98 -23.43
C THR A 175 38.50 6.39 -22.13
N GLY A 176 37.75 6.96 -21.19
CA GLY A 176 38.26 7.53 -19.93
C GLY A 176 38.94 8.88 -20.12
N GLY A 177 38.93 9.42 -21.35
CA GLY A 177 39.56 10.69 -21.67
C GLY A 177 38.74 11.87 -21.13
N GLU A 178 39.44 12.89 -20.65
CA GLU A 178 38.82 14.19 -20.37
C GLU A 178 38.50 14.87 -21.70
N LEU A 179 37.23 15.23 -21.89
CA LEU A 179 36.80 16.05 -23.02
C LEU A 179 37.10 17.52 -22.76
N TRP A 180 36.86 17.98 -21.52
CA TRP A 180 37.27 19.29 -21.04
C TRP A 180 37.33 19.34 -19.52
N ARG A 181 38.05 20.34 -19.00
CA ARG A 181 38.17 20.64 -17.57
C ARG A 181 38.17 22.13 -17.33
N HIS A 182 37.34 22.58 -16.40
CA HIS A 182 37.32 23.96 -15.90
C HIS A 182 37.61 23.97 -14.40
N ARG A 183 38.74 24.57 -13.99
CA ARG A 183 39.20 24.52 -12.58
C ARG A 183 38.55 25.55 -11.67
N GLU A 184 37.99 26.62 -12.23
CA GLU A 184 37.42 27.73 -11.46
C GLU A 184 35.89 27.78 -11.50
N ARG A 185 35.25 26.87 -12.25
CA ARG A 185 33.79 26.88 -12.41
C ARG A 185 33.11 26.21 -11.23
N ARG A 186 32.51 27.03 -10.39
CA ARG A 186 31.88 26.55 -9.16
C ARG A 186 30.52 25.91 -9.42
N ALA A 187 30.35 24.64 -9.09
CA ALA A 187 29.07 23.94 -9.17
C ALA A 187 28.86 23.00 -7.97
N ASP A 188 27.89 23.30 -7.11
CA ASP A 188 27.56 22.47 -5.93
C ASP A 188 26.66 21.28 -6.27
N ALA A 189 25.79 21.45 -7.26
CA ALA A 189 24.95 20.43 -7.87
C ALA A 189 24.93 20.65 -9.38
N VAL A 190 24.86 19.56 -10.14
CA VAL A 190 24.80 19.58 -11.60
C VAL A 190 23.76 18.58 -12.11
N ALA A 191 23.11 18.90 -13.22
CA ALA A 191 22.15 18.01 -13.88
C ALA A 191 22.13 18.24 -15.39
N PHE A 192 22.29 17.20 -16.19
CA PHE A 192 22.15 17.28 -17.64
C PHE A 192 20.71 17.56 -18.04
N THR A 193 20.54 18.31 -19.13
CA THR A 193 19.25 18.40 -19.80
C THR A 193 19.03 17.17 -20.69
N PRO A 194 17.78 16.71 -20.88
CA PRO A 194 17.49 15.55 -21.74
C PRO A 194 17.99 15.66 -23.19
N ASP A 195 18.17 16.89 -23.69
CA ASP A 195 18.67 17.18 -25.04
C ASP A 195 20.16 16.87 -25.26
N ARG A 196 20.91 16.57 -24.19
CA ARG A 196 22.36 16.28 -24.15
C ARG A 196 23.27 17.46 -24.53
N LYS A 197 22.71 18.58 -24.95
CA LYS A 197 23.46 19.75 -25.41
C LYS A 197 23.79 20.68 -24.26
N HIS A 198 23.03 20.60 -23.17
CA HIS A 198 23.19 21.48 -22.04
C HIS A 198 23.25 20.72 -20.71
N PHE A 199 23.67 21.43 -19.68
CA PHE A 199 23.50 21.01 -18.30
C PHE A 199 23.29 22.24 -17.41
N LEU A 200 22.65 22.02 -16.28
CA LEU A 200 22.51 23.00 -15.22
C LEU A 200 23.62 22.80 -14.20
N GLY A 201 24.14 23.91 -13.66
CA GLY A 201 25.05 23.91 -12.52
C GLY A 201 24.67 24.99 -11.52
N SER A 202 24.69 24.66 -10.22
CA SER A 202 24.38 25.63 -9.16
C SER A 202 25.61 26.36 -8.66
N ARG A 203 25.59 27.68 -8.63
CA ARG A 203 26.67 28.56 -8.17
C ARG A 203 26.25 29.29 -6.90
N ALA A 204 27.03 29.16 -5.82
CA ALA A 204 26.88 29.96 -4.62
C ALA A 204 27.99 31.03 -4.52
N GLU A 205 27.58 32.29 -4.44
CA GLU A 205 28.44 33.45 -4.24
C GLU A 205 28.21 34.04 -2.85
N PHE A 206 29.26 34.46 -2.17
CA PHE A 206 29.18 35.03 -0.82
C PHE A 206 29.60 36.50 -0.84
N HIS A 207 28.85 37.33 -0.13
CA HIS A 207 28.97 38.78 -0.13
C HIS A 207 28.90 39.37 1.28
N GLY A 208 29.38 40.62 1.42
CA GLY A 208 29.38 41.35 2.69
C GLY A 208 30.49 40.95 3.66
N LEU A 209 30.53 41.60 4.82
CA LEU A 209 31.56 41.37 5.85
C LEU A 209 31.44 39.91 6.33
N VAL A 210 32.52 39.14 6.17
CA VAL A 210 32.57 37.72 6.58
C VAL A 210 31.50 36.84 5.89
N GLY A 211 31.03 37.23 4.71
CA GLY A 211 30.10 36.42 3.91
C GLY A 211 28.64 36.43 4.35
N SER A 212 28.21 37.44 5.14
CA SER A 212 26.86 37.68 5.69
C SER A 212 25.65 37.56 4.74
N ARG A 213 25.88 37.56 3.42
CA ARG A 213 24.88 37.36 2.38
C ARG A 213 25.40 36.34 1.38
N ALA A 214 24.52 35.54 0.79
CA ALA A 214 24.88 34.64 -0.29
C ALA A 214 23.87 34.73 -1.45
N THR A 215 24.35 34.70 -2.68
CA THR A 215 23.51 34.54 -3.86
C THR A 215 23.67 33.11 -4.37
N VAL A 216 22.56 32.38 -4.47
CA VAL A 216 22.54 31.07 -5.13
C VAL A 216 21.89 31.23 -6.50
N SER A 217 22.63 30.85 -7.54
CA SER A 217 22.16 30.89 -8.92
C SER A 217 22.22 29.51 -9.55
N VAL A 218 21.32 29.22 -10.47
CA VAL A 218 21.41 28.07 -11.37
C VAL A 218 21.75 28.61 -12.75
N VAL A 219 22.80 28.04 -13.35
CA VAL A 219 23.36 28.50 -14.62
C VAL A 219 23.21 27.39 -15.65
N LEU A 220 22.78 27.75 -16.85
CA LEU A 220 22.76 26.84 -18.01
C LEU A 220 24.11 26.89 -18.71
N PHE A 221 24.70 25.73 -18.96
CA PHE A 221 25.98 25.57 -19.63
C PHE A 221 25.83 24.79 -20.93
N ASP A 222 26.68 25.09 -21.90
CA ASP A 222 26.92 24.25 -23.06
C ASP A 222 27.69 22.99 -22.63
N ALA A 223 27.17 21.81 -22.95
CA ALA A 223 27.77 20.54 -22.53
C ALA A 223 29.08 20.23 -23.27
N ALA A 224 29.22 20.66 -24.53
CA ALA A 224 30.39 20.35 -25.35
C ALA A 224 31.63 21.16 -24.93
N THR A 225 31.44 22.41 -24.49
CA THR A 225 32.55 23.30 -24.08
C THR A 225 32.60 23.55 -22.58
N GLY A 226 31.54 23.21 -21.85
CA GLY A 226 31.34 23.51 -20.43
C GLY A 226 31.07 24.99 -20.14
N ASN A 227 30.85 25.84 -21.15
CA ASN A 227 30.77 27.31 -21.03
C ASN A 227 29.39 27.78 -20.58
N PRO A 228 29.31 28.78 -19.67
CA PRO A 228 28.02 29.32 -19.25
C PRO A 228 27.36 30.01 -20.44
N ILE A 229 26.07 29.75 -20.61
CA ILE A 229 25.21 30.37 -21.61
C ILE A 229 24.47 31.55 -20.97
N ARG A 230 23.77 31.28 -19.86
CA ARG A 230 23.03 32.29 -19.08
C ARG A 230 22.64 31.75 -17.71
N ASP A 231 22.35 32.67 -16.79
CA ASP A 231 21.66 32.34 -15.55
C ASP A 231 20.18 31.99 -15.84
N VAL A 232 19.68 30.93 -15.22
CA VAL A 232 18.28 30.46 -15.34
C VAL A 232 17.50 30.61 -14.05
N ALA A 233 18.14 30.67 -12.89
CA ALA A 233 17.47 31.05 -11.64
C ALA A 233 18.47 31.77 -10.74
N ARG A 234 17.96 32.67 -9.90
CA ARG A 234 18.73 33.39 -8.90
C ARG A 234 17.85 33.65 -7.69
N TYR A 235 18.38 33.43 -6.50
CA TYR A 235 17.77 33.90 -5.26
C TYR A 235 18.84 34.28 -4.24
N ASP A 236 18.61 35.41 -3.57
CA ASP A 236 19.52 35.96 -2.58
C ASP A 236 19.12 35.48 -1.18
N VAL A 237 20.12 35.18 -0.36
CA VAL A 237 20.02 34.66 1.00
C VAL A 237 20.71 35.66 1.94
N GLU A 238 19.99 36.12 2.95
CA GLU A 238 20.51 37.01 3.99
C GLU A 238 20.81 36.23 5.29
N ASP A 239 21.64 36.82 6.17
CA ASP A 239 21.98 36.31 7.51
C ASP A 239 22.64 34.92 7.54
N THR A 240 23.72 34.76 6.78
CA THR A 240 24.44 33.49 6.64
C THR A 240 25.46 33.19 7.75
N PHE A 241 25.77 34.11 8.69
CA PHE A 241 26.85 33.95 9.69
C PHE A 241 26.52 34.50 11.11
N PHE A 242 26.94 33.78 12.16
CA PHE A 242 26.66 33.92 13.62
C PHE A 242 25.18 33.75 14.08
N GLY A 243 24.81 32.51 14.45
CA GLY A 243 23.73 32.26 15.43
C GLY A 243 22.34 31.93 14.88
N HIS A 244 22.11 32.09 13.58
CA HIS A 244 20.93 31.53 12.91
C HIS A 244 21.35 30.67 11.70
N GLU A 245 21.82 29.45 11.97
CA GLU A 245 21.83 28.33 10.98
C GLU A 245 20.44 28.11 10.32
N LYS A 246 19.41 28.78 10.82
CA LYS A 246 18.05 28.86 10.29
C LYS A 246 17.95 29.37 8.84
N ASN A 247 18.89 30.17 8.33
CA ASN A 247 18.72 30.81 7.02
C ASN A 247 19.70 30.34 5.91
N PHE A 248 20.74 29.56 6.23
CA PHE A 248 21.68 29.09 5.20
C PHE A 248 21.02 28.02 4.29
N GLN A 249 20.84 28.33 3.00
CA GLN A 249 20.21 27.45 2.02
C GLN A 249 21.21 26.96 0.96
N ARG A 250 21.94 25.88 1.25
CA ARG A 250 22.67 25.15 0.20
C ARG A 250 21.67 24.34 -0.65
N LEU A 251 21.77 24.43 -1.98
CA LEU A 251 21.06 23.52 -2.86
C LEU A 251 21.61 22.10 -2.70
N THR A 252 20.72 21.17 -2.37
CA THR A 252 21.01 19.73 -2.31
C THR A 252 20.34 18.98 -3.45
N VAL A 253 19.33 19.57 -4.08
CA VAL A 253 18.63 19.00 -5.23
C VAL A 253 18.73 19.94 -6.41
N LEU A 254 19.13 19.39 -7.55
CA LEU A 254 18.99 19.97 -8.87
C LEU A 254 18.60 18.84 -9.82
N GLU A 255 17.38 18.87 -10.33
CA GLU A 255 16.85 17.83 -11.21
C GLU A 255 16.11 18.46 -12.38
N VAL A 256 16.33 17.97 -13.60
CA VAL A 256 15.64 18.45 -14.80
C VAL A 256 14.46 17.52 -15.08
N ALA A 257 13.29 18.08 -15.35
CA ALA A 257 12.11 17.30 -15.70
C ALA A 257 12.37 16.47 -16.99
N PRO A 258 11.79 15.27 -17.15
CA PRO A 258 12.06 14.40 -18.29
C PRO A 258 11.76 15.02 -19.67
N ASP A 259 10.83 15.96 -19.73
CA ASP A 259 10.47 16.71 -20.94
C ASP A 259 11.47 17.83 -21.29
N GLY A 260 12.40 18.15 -20.38
CA GLY A 260 13.38 19.21 -20.52
C GLY A 260 12.81 20.63 -20.46
N THR A 261 11.55 20.81 -20.04
CA THR A 261 10.90 22.14 -20.01
C THR A 261 11.03 22.82 -18.66
N GLN A 262 11.23 22.05 -17.59
CA GLN A 262 11.25 22.51 -16.20
C GLN A 262 12.44 21.90 -15.44
N PHE A 263 12.79 22.51 -14.32
CA PHE A 263 13.73 21.93 -13.37
C PHE A 263 13.32 22.22 -11.94
N LEU A 264 13.68 21.31 -11.04
CA LEU A 264 13.44 21.40 -9.61
C LEU A 264 14.74 21.74 -8.89
N THR A 265 14.64 22.66 -7.95
CA THR A 265 15.70 22.95 -6.97
C THR A 265 15.20 22.65 -5.57
N GLY A 266 16.03 22.07 -4.72
CA GLY A 266 15.69 21.76 -3.32
C GLY A 266 16.85 22.05 -2.38
N ASN A 267 16.54 22.40 -1.12
CA ASN A 267 17.52 22.70 -0.09
C ASN A 267 17.40 21.78 1.14
N GLN A 268 18.35 21.87 2.07
CA GLN A 268 18.40 21.05 3.30
C GLN A 268 17.20 21.20 4.25
N ARG A 269 16.31 22.16 3.99
CA ARG A 269 15.06 22.38 4.75
C ARG A 269 13.86 21.68 4.11
N GLY A 270 14.06 21.00 2.98
CA GLY A 270 12.97 20.40 2.21
C GLY A 270 12.10 21.45 1.53
N GLU A 271 12.65 22.62 1.20
CA GLU A 271 11.97 23.60 0.35
C GLU A 271 12.31 23.31 -1.10
N TYR A 272 11.29 22.97 -1.88
CA TYR A 272 11.42 22.62 -3.28
C TYR A 272 10.75 23.67 -4.16
N LYS A 273 11.45 24.14 -5.18
CA LYS A 273 11.00 25.16 -6.13
C LYS A 273 11.10 24.62 -7.54
N LEU A 274 10.03 24.79 -8.31
CA LEU A 274 9.89 24.36 -9.68
C LEU A 274 10.01 25.57 -10.60
N TRP A 275 10.88 25.48 -11.58
CA TRP A 275 11.27 26.59 -12.46
C TRP A 275 11.05 26.22 -13.91
N ASN A 276 10.70 27.20 -14.73
CA ASN A 276 10.67 27.05 -16.17
C ASN A 276 12.10 27.18 -16.71
N LEU A 277 12.59 26.18 -17.43
CA LEU A 277 13.97 26.15 -17.90
C LEU A 277 14.27 27.26 -18.93
N ALA A 278 13.33 27.51 -19.84
CA ALA A 278 13.50 28.46 -20.94
C ALA A 278 13.47 29.92 -20.47
N SER A 279 12.49 30.28 -19.64
CA SER A 279 12.33 31.66 -19.15
C SER A 279 13.11 31.95 -17.87
N GLY A 280 13.44 30.92 -17.09
CA GLY A 280 14.01 31.07 -15.75
C GLY A 280 13.03 31.54 -14.69
N GLN A 281 11.73 31.62 -15.01
CA GLN A 281 10.72 32.04 -14.07
C GLN A 281 10.40 30.93 -13.06
N LEU A 282 10.23 31.31 -11.80
CA LEU A 282 9.67 30.44 -10.77
C LEU A 282 8.22 30.13 -11.16
N ILE A 283 7.92 28.85 -11.39
CA ILE A 283 6.56 28.39 -11.67
C ILE A 283 5.79 28.31 -10.35
N ARG A 284 6.37 27.61 -9.37
CA ARG A 284 5.77 27.42 -8.05
C ARG A 284 6.79 26.90 -7.03
N GLN A 285 6.45 27.07 -5.75
CA GLN A 285 7.09 26.37 -4.64
C GLN A 285 6.20 25.21 -4.21
N LEU A 286 6.77 24.00 -4.06
CA LEU A 286 6.00 22.84 -3.60
C LEU A 286 5.54 23.08 -2.16
N LYS A 287 4.29 22.74 -1.88
CA LYS A 287 3.69 22.97 -0.57
C LYS A 287 4.36 22.10 0.48
N ARG A 288 4.87 22.75 1.53
CA ARG A 288 5.50 22.11 2.67
C ARG A 288 4.44 21.77 3.74
N PRO A 289 4.52 20.61 4.39
CA PRO A 289 3.68 20.29 5.54
C PRO A 289 4.03 21.15 6.75
N ASP A 290 3.03 21.51 7.55
CA ASP A 290 3.22 22.20 8.83
C ASP A 290 3.61 21.19 9.92
N GLU A 291 4.83 20.65 9.82
CA GLU A 291 5.38 19.65 10.73
C GLU A 291 6.55 20.24 11.53
N LYS A 292 6.49 20.14 12.87
CA LYS A 292 7.59 20.54 13.76
C LYS A 292 8.78 19.59 13.56
N MET A 293 9.90 20.14 13.08
CA MET A 293 11.14 19.39 12.93
C MET A 293 11.83 19.18 14.27
N LEU A 294 12.24 17.95 14.57
CA LEU A 294 13.15 17.64 15.68
C LEU A 294 14.62 17.89 15.32
N LEU A 295 14.95 17.91 14.02
CA LEU A 295 16.30 18.14 13.49
C LEU A 295 16.20 19.08 12.29
N ASP A 296 16.85 20.25 12.37
CA ASP A 296 16.79 21.35 11.37
C ASP A 296 17.50 21.03 10.03
N MET A 297 17.98 19.80 9.85
CA MET A 297 18.72 19.34 8.67
C MET A 297 18.23 17.96 8.23
N SER A 298 17.39 17.91 7.20
CA SER A 298 17.00 16.66 6.54
C SER A 298 17.61 16.66 5.14
N PRO A 299 18.29 15.59 4.70
CA PRO A 299 18.73 15.50 3.31
C PRO A 299 17.49 15.55 2.40
N ALA A 300 17.37 16.64 1.64
CA ALA A 300 16.36 16.76 0.62
C ALA A 300 16.88 16.09 -0.64
N HIS A 301 16.13 15.10 -1.12
CA HIS A 301 16.27 14.46 -2.43
C HIS A 301 14.94 14.55 -3.16
N ALA A 302 15.01 14.58 -4.48
CA ALA A 302 13.84 14.50 -5.33
C ALA A 302 14.10 13.53 -6.48
N SER A 303 13.00 13.02 -7.04
CA SER A 303 13.01 12.25 -8.28
C SER A 303 11.69 12.51 -9.01
N PHE A 304 11.76 12.99 -10.24
CA PHE A 304 10.61 13.06 -11.14
C PHE A 304 10.16 11.67 -11.54
N SER A 305 8.85 11.47 -11.65
CA SER A 305 8.32 10.28 -12.33
C SER A 305 8.76 10.32 -13.80
N PRO A 306 9.00 9.17 -14.46
CA PRO A 306 9.50 9.17 -15.85
C PRO A 306 8.58 9.86 -16.87
N ASN A 307 7.28 9.95 -16.58
CA ASN A 307 6.31 10.68 -17.39
C ASN A 307 6.24 12.19 -17.08
N GLY A 308 7.01 12.69 -16.13
CA GLY A 308 7.08 14.10 -15.71
C GLY A 308 5.84 14.64 -14.99
N LYS A 309 4.82 13.82 -14.73
CA LYS A 309 3.56 14.27 -14.10
C LYS A 309 3.68 14.45 -12.59
N LEU A 310 4.51 13.65 -11.95
CA LEU A 310 4.69 13.64 -10.50
C LEU A 310 6.17 13.86 -10.16
N VAL A 311 6.40 14.32 -8.94
CA VAL A 311 7.73 14.36 -8.34
C VAL A 311 7.66 13.83 -6.93
N ALA A 312 8.51 12.87 -6.61
CA ALA A 312 8.68 12.36 -5.26
C ALA A 312 9.81 13.14 -4.59
N VAL A 313 9.54 13.66 -3.40
CA VAL A 313 10.49 14.42 -2.58
C VAL A 313 10.60 13.81 -1.20
N THR A 314 11.77 13.88 -0.59
CA THR A 314 11.95 13.45 0.79
C THR A 314 11.66 14.59 1.74
N PHE A 315 10.94 14.30 2.81
CA PHE A 315 10.72 15.25 3.89
C PHE A 315 10.54 14.53 5.21
N ALA A 316 11.45 14.78 6.16
CA ALA A 316 11.47 14.15 7.48
C ALA A 316 11.46 12.61 7.39
N GLY A 317 10.41 11.95 7.87
CA GLY A 317 10.27 10.50 7.88
C GLY A 317 9.50 9.91 6.69
N ALA A 318 9.19 10.72 5.66
CA ALA A 318 8.30 10.30 4.58
C ALA A 318 8.84 10.66 3.20
N VAL A 319 8.36 9.88 2.23
CA VAL A 319 8.39 10.29 0.81
C VAL A 319 7.06 10.97 0.51
N ARG A 320 7.11 12.17 -0.05
CA ARG A 320 5.94 12.94 -0.45
C ARG A 320 5.90 13.05 -1.95
N VAL A 321 4.75 12.76 -2.54
CA VAL A 321 4.57 12.79 -3.98
C VAL A 321 3.69 13.98 -4.32
N HIS A 322 4.17 14.85 -5.20
CA HIS A 322 3.47 16.06 -5.63
C HIS A 322 3.13 15.97 -7.11
N ASN A 323 1.99 16.53 -7.49
CA ASN A 323 1.66 16.76 -8.88
C ASN A 323 2.45 17.96 -9.41
N VAL A 324 3.14 17.80 -10.55
CA VAL A 324 4.01 18.83 -11.10
C VAL A 324 3.22 20.03 -11.65
N ALA A 325 2.02 19.80 -12.16
CA ALA A 325 1.20 20.83 -12.80
C ALA A 325 0.66 21.86 -11.81
N ASP A 326 0.11 21.41 -10.66
CA ASP A 326 -0.48 22.28 -9.63
C ASP A 326 0.41 22.42 -8.37
N GLY A 327 1.37 21.53 -8.16
CA GLY A 327 2.26 21.53 -6.98
C GLY A 327 1.61 21.00 -5.70
N GLU A 328 0.39 20.48 -5.77
CA GLU A 328 -0.28 19.90 -4.61
C GLU A 328 0.29 18.51 -4.32
N GLU A 329 0.37 18.18 -3.02
CA GLU A 329 0.72 16.82 -2.60
C GLU A 329 -0.42 15.88 -3.00
N VAL A 330 -0.10 14.76 -3.64
CA VAL A 330 -1.09 13.72 -3.99
C VAL A 330 -1.02 12.53 -3.05
N ALA A 331 0.17 12.24 -2.50
CA ALA A 331 0.35 11.15 -1.55
C ALA A 331 1.54 11.37 -0.60
N THR A 332 1.45 10.79 0.60
CA THR A 332 2.55 10.63 1.55
C THR A 332 2.78 9.13 1.77
N MET A 333 4.03 8.66 1.61
CA MET A 333 4.45 7.27 1.81
C MET A 333 5.37 7.17 3.03
N ILE A 334 4.99 6.36 4.02
CA ILE A 334 5.63 6.22 5.32
C ILE A 334 5.97 4.76 5.57
N ALA A 335 7.24 4.47 5.85
CA ALA A 335 7.69 3.15 6.25
C ALA A 335 8.14 3.19 7.72
N PHE A 336 7.71 2.19 8.50
CA PHE A 336 7.99 2.08 9.92
C PHE A 336 9.14 1.09 10.18
N ASP A 337 9.75 1.20 11.37
CA ASP A 337 10.93 0.40 11.75
C ASP A 337 10.64 -1.10 11.85
N ASP A 338 9.40 -1.48 12.18
CA ASP A 338 8.95 -2.86 12.34
C ASP A 338 8.58 -3.56 11.02
N GLY A 339 8.69 -2.86 9.89
CA GLY A 339 8.34 -3.40 8.58
C GLY A 339 6.99 -2.93 8.05
N GLU A 340 6.14 -2.38 8.92
CA GLU A 340 4.83 -1.85 8.53
C GLU A 340 5.02 -0.60 7.64
N TRP A 341 3.97 -0.27 6.89
CA TRP A 341 3.97 0.89 6.01
C TRP A 341 2.56 1.45 5.81
N LEU A 342 2.50 2.70 5.38
CA LEU A 342 1.28 3.44 5.13
C LEU A 342 1.48 4.38 3.94
N VAL A 343 0.50 4.44 3.05
CA VAL A 343 0.41 5.46 1.99
C VAL A 343 -0.91 6.20 2.17
N THR A 344 -0.88 7.52 2.29
CA THR A 344 -2.08 8.35 2.49
C THR A 344 -2.19 9.43 1.42
N THR A 345 -3.40 9.95 1.23
CA THR A 345 -3.70 11.12 0.40
C THR A 345 -4.13 12.30 1.29
N PRO A 346 -4.04 13.56 0.84
CA PRO A 346 -4.53 14.70 1.62
C PRO A 346 -6.03 14.65 1.95
N SER A 347 -6.85 14.03 1.10
CA SER A 347 -8.28 13.81 1.36
C SER A 347 -8.54 12.80 2.48
N GLY A 348 -7.54 12.00 2.85
CA GLY A 348 -7.61 11.03 3.93
C GLY A 348 -7.63 9.57 3.52
N TYR A 349 -7.74 9.30 2.21
CA TYR A 349 -7.70 7.93 1.69
C TYR A 349 -6.33 7.32 1.89
N TYR A 350 -6.30 6.04 2.24
CA TYR A 350 -5.05 5.36 2.54
C TYR A 350 -5.03 3.89 2.12
N ASN A 351 -3.81 3.39 1.96
CA ASN A 351 -3.46 1.97 1.91
C ASN A 351 -2.42 1.72 3.00
N SER A 352 -2.42 0.54 3.60
CA SER A 352 -1.49 0.18 4.66
C SER A 352 -1.16 -1.30 4.65
N SER A 353 -0.05 -1.65 5.28
CA SER A 353 0.15 -2.99 5.83
C SER A 353 -0.86 -3.29 6.94
N GLU A 354 -0.82 -4.50 7.50
CA GLU A 354 -1.82 -4.99 8.47
C GLU A 354 -1.98 -4.06 9.68
N LYS A 355 -0.87 -3.55 10.22
CA LYS A 355 -0.82 -2.71 11.43
C LYS A 355 -0.41 -1.27 11.16
N GLY A 356 0.03 -0.94 9.95
CA GLY A 356 0.52 0.39 9.60
C GLY A 356 -0.48 1.52 9.86
N ASP A 357 -1.79 1.25 9.80
CA ASP A 357 -2.84 2.24 10.08
C ASP A 357 -3.11 2.46 11.58
N GLN A 358 -2.53 1.64 12.47
CA GLN A 358 -2.56 1.87 13.91
C GLN A 358 -1.62 3.02 14.31
N TYR A 359 -0.61 3.29 13.48
CA TYR A 359 0.43 4.28 13.73
C TYR A 359 0.07 5.70 13.29
N LEU A 360 -1.11 5.91 12.73
CA LEU A 360 -1.56 7.23 12.30
C LEU A 360 -2.78 7.70 13.11
N SER A 361 -2.66 8.93 13.60
CA SER A 361 -3.71 9.69 14.26
C SER A 361 -4.26 10.75 13.30
N VAL A 362 -5.57 10.96 13.32
CA VAL A 362 -6.26 12.01 12.57
C VAL A 362 -7.08 12.86 13.54
N SER A 363 -7.24 14.14 13.23
CA SER A 363 -8.11 15.02 14.03
C SER A 363 -9.49 15.05 13.39
N VAL A 364 -10.52 14.74 14.17
CA VAL A 364 -11.93 14.85 13.78
C VAL A 364 -12.63 15.72 14.84
N ALA A 365 -13.25 16.82 14.40
CA ALA A 365 -13.82 17.85 15.27
C ALA A 365 -12.87 18.31 16.41
N GLY A 366 -11.57 18.43 16.11
CA GLY A 366 -10.55 18.86 17.07
C GLY A 366 -10.02 17.77 18.02
N SER A 367 -10.59 16.56 17.99
CA SER A 367 -10.14 15.44 18.84
C SER A 367 -9.30 14.43 18.04
N PRO A 368 -8.24 13.84 18.63
CA PRO A 368 -7.39 12.85 17.96
C PRO A 368 -8.02 11.46 17.96
N PHE A 369 -8.01 10.78 16.82
CA PHE A 369 -8.52 9.42 16.63
C PHE A 369 -7.53 8.59 15.80
N SER A 370 -7.55 7.26 15.93
CA SER A 370 -6.77 6.42 14.99
C SER A 370 -7.42 6.45 13.61
N ILE A 371 -6.62 6.52 12.53
CA ILE A 371 -7.17 6.43 11.17
C ILE A 371 -7.86 5.08 10.93
N SER A 372 -7.49 4.02 11.67
CA SER A 372 -8.17 2.72 11.62
C SER A 372 -9.67 2.79 11.98
N GLN A 373 -10.11 3.81 12.72
CA GLN A 373 -11.53 4.05 13.01
C GLN A 373 -12.32 4.54 11.78
N LEU A 374 -11.62 4.99 10.74
CA LEU A 374 -12.19 5.44 9.46
C LEU A 374 -12.05 4.38 8.37
N ARG A 375 -11.57 3.17 8.71
CA ARG A 375 -11.21 2.13 7.74
C ARG A 375 -12.33 1.78 6.77
N GLU A 376 -13.59 1.71 7.23
CA GLU A 376 -14.73 1.39 6.34
C GLU A 376 -14.95 2.42 5.23
N SER A 377 -14.54 3.68 5.43
CA SER A 377 -14.73 4.76 4.45
C SER A 377 -13.45 5.18 3.74
N PHE A 378 -12.30 5.13 4.43
CA PHE A 378 -11.05 5.73 3.97
C PHE A 378 -9.92 4.74 3.67
N TYR A 379 -10.05 3.45 4.05
CA TYR A 379 -9.17 2.44 3.48
C TYR A 379 -9.59 2.18 2.04
N ARG A 380 -8.96 2.91 1.14
CA ARG A 380 -9.27 2.98 -0.30
C ARG A 380 -7.98 2.90 -1.11
N PRO A 381 -7.30 1.75 -1.12
CA PRO A 381 -6.10 1.56 -1.93
C PRO A 381 -6.30 1.98 -3.39
N ASP A 382 -7.47 1.69 -3.96
CA ASP A 382 -7.87 2.12 -5.29
C ASP A 382 -7.78 3.64 -5.52
N LEU A 383 -8.26 4.47 -4.58
CA LEU A 383 -8.15 5.94 -4.69
C LEU A 383 -6.73 6.44 -4.47
N VAL A 384 -5.94 5.75 -3.64
CA VAL A 384 -4.50 6.05 -3.51
C VAL A 384 -3.78 5.79 -4.84
N LYS A 385 -4.12 4.72 -5.57
CA LYS A 385 -3.57 4.44 -6.91
C LYS A 385 -3.96 5.53 -7.90
N VAL A 386 -5.21 5.99 -7.88
CA VAL A 386 -5.66 7.13 -8.71
C VAL A 386 -4.80 8.36 -8.43
N ALA A 387 -4.59 8.73 -7.15
CA ALA A 387 -3.74 9.85 -6.78
C ALA A 387 -2.29 9.69 -7.27
N LEU A 388 -1.70 8.51 -7.09
CA LEU A 388 -0.33 8.19 -7.55
C LEU A 388 -0.20 8.06 -9.08
N SER A 389 -1.30 8.07 -9.83
CA SER A 389 -1.30 8.21 -11.29
C SER A 389 -1.47 9.66 -11.77
N GLY A 390 -1.64 10.60 -10.84
CA GLY A 390 -1.92 12.02 -11.10
C GLY A 390 -3.41 12.35 -11.27
N GLY A 391 -4.31 11.44 -10.89
CA GLY A 391 -5.75 11.67 -10.90
C GLY A 391 -6.22 12.53 -9.73
N ALA A 392 -7.28 13.33 -9.95
CA ALA A 392 -7.87 14.19 -8.93
C ALA A 392 -8.86 13.41 -8.04
N LEU A 393 -8.90 13.77 -6.75
CA LEU A 393 -9.83 13.21 -5.76
C LEU A 393 -10.81 14.27 -5.23
N SER A 394 -11.06 15.35 -5.99
CA SER A 394 -11.90 16.49 -5.59
C SER A 394 -13.35 16.12 -5.30
N ASP A 395 -13.86 15.12 -6.00
CA ASP A 395 -15.28 14.74 -5.99
C ASP A 395 -15.62 13.76 -4.86
N TYR A 396 -14.62 13.38 -4.08
CA TYR A 396 -14.75 12.42 -3.00
C TYR A 396 -14.75 13.09 -1.61
N LYS A 397 -15.42 12.46 -0.64
CA LYS A 397 -15.53 12.94 0.74
C LYS A 397 -14.15 13.03 1.40
N LYS A 398 -13.92 14.06 2.21
CA LYS A 398 -12.65 14.21 2.94
C LYS A 398 -12.83 13.82 4.40
N ILE A 399 -11.74 13.42 5.06
CA ILE A 399 -11.76 13.19 6.52
C ILE A 399 -12.23 14.44 7.28
N ALA A 400 -11.95 15.63 6.75
CA ALA A 400 -12.40 16.90 7.32
C ALA A 400 -13.93 17.03 7.41
N ASP A 401 -14.69 16.31 6.57
CA ASP A 401 -16.15 16.34 6.54
C ASP A 401 -16.78 15.30 7.48
N ILE A 402 -15.95 14.51 8.19
CA ILE A 402 -16.42 13.41 9.04
C ILE A 402 -16.84 13.93 10.41
N LYS A 403 -17.99 13.43 10.88
CA LYS A 403 -18.47 13.71 12.23
C LYS A 403 -17.92 12.69 13.23
N PRO A 404 -17.74 13.07 14.51
CA PRO A 404 -17.25 12.16 15.54
C PRO A 404 -18.10 10.89 15.67
N PRO A 405 -17.50 9.74 16.04
CA PRO A 405 -18.25 8.53 16.36
C PRO A 405 -18.93 8.68 17.72
N PRO A 406 -19.92 7.83 18.06
CA PRO A 406 -20.42 7.73 19.42
C PRO A 406 -19.39 7.10 20.37
N ALA A 407 -19.55 7.31 21.67
CA ALA A 407 -18.83 6.58 22.71
C ALA A 407 -19.59 5.31 23.10
N VAL A 408 -18.88 4.19 23.24
CA VAL A 408 -19.46 2.88 23.58
C VAL A 408 -18.81 2.34 24.87
N ALA A 409 -19.63 1.78 25.76
CA ALA A 409 -19.17 1.04 26.93
C ALA A 409 -20.02 -0.21 27.13
N ILE A 410 -19.39 -1.33 27.49
CA ILE A 410 -20.10 -2.52 27.97
C ILE A 410 -20.40 -2.32 29.46
N VAL A 411 -21.67 -2.43 29.84
CA VAL A 411 -22.16 -2.20 31.20
C VAL A 411 -23.04 -3.38 31.61
N ASP A 412 -23.23 -3.57 32.93
CA ASP A 412 -24.18 -4.54 33.49
C ASP A 412 -24.12 -5.95 32.87
N THR A 413 -22.93 -6.36 32.42
CA THR A 413 -22.65 -7.63 31.74
C THR A 413 -21.73 -8.46 32.63
N PRO A 414 -22.15 -9.66 33.07
CA PRO A 414 -21.32 -10.53 33.90
C PRO A 414 -20.02 -10.94 33.20
N ASN A 415 -18.93 -11.06 33.96
CA ASN A 415 -17.64 -11.57 33.46
C ASN A 415 -17.54 -13.11 33.51
N ALA A 416 -18.57 -13.81 34.00
CA ALA A 416 -18.65 -15.26 33.98
C ALA A 416 -20.10 -15.74 33.92
N THR A 417 -20.33 -16.92 33.34
CA THR A 417 -21.65 -17.54 33.26
C THR A 417 -21.55 -19.07 33.13
N ALA A 418 -22.55 -19.79 33.63
CA ALA A 418 -22.73 -21.22 33.39
C ALA A 418 -23.79 -21.50 32.30
N SER A 419 -24.32 -20.45 31.66
CA SER A 419 -25.27 -20.54 30.56
C SER A 419 -24.54 -20.48 29.22
N PRO A 420 -25.00 -21.20 28.17
CA PRO A 420 -24.44 -21.11 26.83
C PRO A 420 -24.72 -19.76 26.15
N ARG A 421 -25.56 -18.92 26.75
CA ARG A 421 -25.86 -17.55 26.29
C ARG A 421 -25.66 -16.54 27.41
N ILE A 422 -25.24 -15.34 27.01
CA ILE A 422 -25.13 -14.17 27.89
C ILE A 422 -25.83 -12.97 27.24
N SER A 423 -26.35 -12.10 28.10
CA SER A 423 -26.91 -10.83 27.71
C SER A 423 -25.87 -9.73 27.89
N VAL A 424 -25.46 -9.10 26.80
CA VAL A 424 -24.49 -8.01 26.75
C VAL A 424 -25.23 -6.69 26.68
N SER A 425 -25.02 -5.81 27.66
CA SER A 425 -25.62 -4.48 27.67
C SER A 425 -24.60 -3.43 27.26
N LEU A 426 -24.94 -2.61 26.27
CA LEU A 426 -24.12 -1.53 25.74
C LEU A 426 -24.72 -0.19 26.07
N ARG A 427 -23.92 0.69 26.67
CA ARG A 427 -24.23 2.13 26.74
C ARG A 427 -23.59 2.82 25.54
N VAL A 428 -24.41 3.40 24.67
CA VAL A 428 -23.99 4.15 23.48
C VAL A 428 -24.37 5.62 23.65
N LYS A 429 -23.38 6.52 23.60
CA LYS A 429 -23.57 7.96 23.78
C LYS A 429 -23.16 8.72 22.52
N ASP A 430 -24.09 9.49 21.96
CA ASP A 430 -23.79 10.36 20.82
C ASP A 430 -22.80 11.47 21.22
N GLN A 431 -21.81 11.72 20.35
CA GLN A 431 -20.79 12.77 20.50
C GLN A 431 -20.93 13.88 19.44
N GLY A 432 -22.11 13.99 18.80
CA GLY A 432 -22.44 15.01 17.81
C GLY A 432 -22.45 14.51 16.36
N GLY A 433 -22.14 13.24 16.12
CA GLY A 433 -22.22 12.58 14.82
C GLY A 433 -23.42 11.66 14.62
N GLY A 434 -24.25 11.49 15.65
CA GLY A 434 -25.33 10.51 15.70
C GLY A 434 -24.83 9.10 15.93
N VAL A 435 -25.77 8.16 16.08
CA VAL A 435 -25.50 6.73 16.26
C VAL A 435 -25.91 5.99 14.99
N GLY A 436 -24.95 5.29 14.39
CA GLY A 436 -25.08 4.44 13.21
C GLY A 436 -25.23 2.96 13.57
N ASP A 437 -24.59 2.09 12.81
CA ASP A 437 -24.60 0.65 13.03
C ASP A 437 -23.93 0.29 14.35
N VAL A 438 -24.40 -0.78 15.00
CA VAL A 438 -23.82 -1.37 16.20
C VAL A 438 -23.39 -2.80 15.91
N ARG A 439 -22.18 -3.17 16.36
CA ARG A 439 -21.61 -4.49 16.09
C ARG A 439 -20.95 -5.07 17.33
N LEU A 440 -21.20 -6.35 17.57
CA LEU A 440 -20.51 -7.14 18.59
C LEU A 440 -19.72 -8.26 17.92
N TYR A 441 -18.50 -8.43 18.39
CA TYR A 441 -17.58 -9.48 17.99
C TYR A 441 -17.31 -10.39 19.19
N ARG A 442 -17.29 -11.70 18.96
CA ARG A 442 -16.82 -12.70 19.92
C ARG A 442 -15.58 -13.36 19.34
N ASN A 443 -14.46 -13.31 20.06
CA ASN A 443 -13.19 -13.90 19.65
C ASN A 443 -12.76 -13.48 18.24
N GLY A 444 -13.06 -12.22 17.86
CA GLY A 444 -12.75 -11.66 16.54
C GLY A 444 -13.80 -11.89 15.44
N SER A 445 -14.76 -12.81 15.61
CA SER A 445 -15.87 -13.03 14.67
C SER A 445 -17.06 -12.16 15.02
N ALA A 446 -17.67 -11.50 14.03
CA ALA A 446 -18.92 -10.78 14.24
C ALA A 446 -20.02 -11.77 14.64
N VAL A 447 -20.82 -11.42 15.64
CA VAL A 447 -21.97 -12.21 16.11
C VAL A 447 -23.25 -11.39 16.20
N VAL A 448 -23.12 -10.06 16.22
CA VAL A 448 -24.24 -9.12 16.11
C VAL A 448 -23.86 -8.06 15.09
N PHE A 449 -24.76 -7.83 14.15
CA PHE A 449 -24.76 -6.70 13.25
C PHE A 449 -26.17 -6.10 13.25
N GLU A 450 -26.32 -4.91 13.82
CA GLU A 450 -27.60 -4.20 13.86
C GLU A 450 -27.50 -2.84 13.15
N LYS A 451 -28.41 -2.62 12.20
CA LYS A 451 -28.57 -1.34 11.52
C LYS A 451 -29.49 -0.42 12.31
N THR A 452 -29.18 0.87 12.32
CA THR A 452 -29.88 1.90 13.11
C THR A 452 -31.40 1.96 12.87
N ARG A 453 -31.90 1.55 11.69
CA ARG A 453 -33.35 1.53 11.39
C ARG A 453 -34.15 0.55 12.25
N SER A 454 -33.50 -0.37 12.95
CA SER A 454 -34.12 -1.40 13.80
C SER A 454 -34.11 -1.05 15.30
N LEU A 455 -33.39 0.00 15.70
CA LEU A 455 -33.28 0.40 17.10
C LEU A 455 -34.58 1.07 17.57
N SER A 456 -35.47 0.29 18.19
CA SER A 456 -36.61 0.85 18.92
C SER A 456 -36.10 1.65 20.12
N VAL A 457 -36.49 2.91 20.20
CA VAL A 457 -36.09 3.86 21.26
C VAL A 457 -36.49 3.35 22.63
N ALA A 458 -35.60 2.64 23.32
CA ALA A 458 -35.69 2.41 24.76
C ALA A 458 -35.23 3.69 25.49
N ALA A 459 -35.90 4.01 26.59
CA ALA A 459 -35.85 5.28 27.31
C ALA A 459 -34.46 5.96 27.30
N ALA A 460 -34.40 7.15 26.72
CA ALA A 460 -33.21 8.00 26.70
C ALA A 460 -32.93 8.50 28.11
N ASP A 461 -31.90 7.97 28.76
CA ASP A 461 -31.33 8.58 29.95
C ASP A 461 -30.12 9.43 29.53
N GLN A 462 -30.24 10.74 29.71
CA GLN A 462 -29.17 11.73 29.51
C GLN A 462 -28.40 11.65 28.16
N GLY A 463 -29.11 11.45 27.04
CA GLY A 463 -28.48 11.41 25.71
C GLY A 463 -27.65 10.15 25.44
N SER A 464 -27.82 9.11 26.26
CA SER A 464 -27.26 7.78 26.07
C SER A 464 -28.36 6.74 25.83
N GLN A 465 -28.08 5.76 24.98
CA GLN A 465 -28.95 4.64 24.65
C GLN A 465 -28.39 3.38 25.31
N LEU A 466 -29.27 2.59 25.95
CA LEU A 466 -28.91 1.27 26.49
C LEU A 466 -29.44 0.19 25.54
N LEU A 467 -28.53 -0.54 24.91
CA LEU A 467 -28.83 -1.63 23.98
C LEU A 467 -28.51 -2.97 24.64
N ARG A 468 -29.29 -4.01 24.37
CA ARG A 468 -29.10 -5.33 24.99
C ARG A 468 -29.14 -6.43 23.95
N TYR A 469 -28.12 -7.27 23.95
CA TYR A 469 -27.92 -8.32 22.96
C TYR A 469 -27.69 -9.67 23.63
N ASP A 470 -28.48 -10.67 23.26
CA ASP A 470 -28.23 -12.04 23.69
C ASP A 470 -27.34 -12.74 22.68
N ILE A 471 -26.14 -13.13 23.12
CA ILE A 471 -25.16 -13.82 22.28
C ILE A 471 -24.82 -15.19 22.85
N SER A 472 -24.49 -16.13 21.97
CA SER A 472 -24.01 -17.46 22.35
C SER A 472 -22.50 -17.43 22.62
N LEU A 473 -22.04 -18.20 23.59
CA LEU A 473 -20.64 -18.28 24.03
C LEU A 473 -19.99 -19.61 23.64
N GLU A 474 -18.69 -19.58 23.39
CA GLU A 474 -17.86 -20.79 23.33
C GLU A 474 -17.46 -21.21 24.76
N PRO A 475 -17.18 -22.48 25.03
CA PRO A 475 -16.61 -22.91 26.30
C PRO A 475 -15.28 -22.19 26.58
N GLY A 476 -15.06 -21.80 27.84
CA GLY A 476 -13.84 -21.12 28.24
C GLY A 476 -13.91 -19.59 28.12
N SER A 477 -12.78 -18.98 27.79
CA SER A 477 -12.69 -17.51 27.71
C SER A 477 -13.25 -16.99 26.39
N ASN A 478 -14.11 -15.98 26.48
CA ASN A 478 -14.68 -15.28 25.34
C ASN A 478 -14.35 -13.79 25.44
N THR A 479 -13.62 -13.25 24.47
CA THR A 479 -13.43 -11.81 24.34
C THR A 479 -14.59 -11.22 23.54
N ILE A 480 -15.42 -10.43 24.20
CA ILE A 480 -16.53 -9.70 23.57
C ILE A 480 -16.08 -8.26 23.32
N ARG A 481 -16.10 -7.85 22.05
CA ARG A 481 -15.75 -6.50 21.60
C ARG A 481 -16.96 -5.84 20.95
N ALA A 482 -17.32 -4.65 21.41
CA ALA A 482 -18.43 -3.86 20.89
C ALA A 482 -17.94 -2.55 20.27
N ILE A 483 -18.53 -2.20 19.13
CA ILE A 483 -18.31 -0.93 18.43
C ILE A 483 -19.63 -0.35 17.94
N ALA A 484 -19.69 0.96 17.78
CA ALA A 484 -20.78 1.66 17.12
C ALA A 484 -20.24 2.71 16.16
N PHE A 485 -20.98 3.00 15.10
CA PHE A 485 -20.60 3.99 14.09
C PHE A 485 -21.33 5.31 14.29
N ASN A 486 -20.85 6.39 13.66
CA ASN A 486 -21.63 7.62 13.48
C ASN A 486 -22.80 7.40 12.50
N ALA A 487 -23.74 8.35 12.42
CA ALA A 487 -25.00 8.15 11.69
C ALA A 487 -24.86 7.82 10.19
N ASP A 488 -23.75 8.22 9.55
CA ASP A 488 -23.46 7.91 8.14
C ASP A 488 -22.53 6.71 7.97
N ASN A 489 -22.25 5.96 9.04
CA ASN A 489 -21.38 4.80 9.11
C ASN A 489 -19.95 5.04 8.63
N SER A 490 -19.49 6.30 8.65
CA SER A 490 -18.17 6.66 8.15
C SER A 490 -17.03 6.51 9.16
N MET A 491 -17.36 6.47 10.45
CA MET A 491 -16.38 6.36 11.53
C MET A 491 -16.90 5.50 12.68
N GLN A 492 -16.09 4.54 13.14
CA GLN A 492 -16.40 3.72 14.32
C GLN A 492 -15.88 4.34 15.62
N SER A 493 -16.53 3.98 16.73
CA SER A 493 -16.10 4.25 18.09
C SER A 493 -14.76 3.58 18.40
N THR A 494 -14.17 3.94 19.55
CA THR A 494 -13.19 3.07 20.18
C THR A 494 -13.83 1.75 20.57
N ASP A 495 -13.03 0.68 20.60
CA ASP A 495 -13.48 -0.64 21.03
C ASP A 495 -13.86 -0.62 22.53
N ALA A 496 -15.03 -1.18 22.86
CA ALA A 496 -15.38 -1.55 24.23
C ALA A 496 -15.24 -3.06 24.37
N THR A 497 -14.44 -3.54 25.32
CA THR A 497 -14.11 -4.97 25.44
C THR A 497 -14.40 -5.49 26.85
N ILE A 498 -14.90 -6.72 26.94
CA ILE A 498 -15.02 -7.50 28.17
C ILE A 498 -14.59 -8.94 27.90
N GLU A 499 -13.92 -9.57 28.87
CA GLU A 499 -13.71 -11.01 28.86
C GLU A 499 -14.79 -11.70 29.69
N VAL A 500 -15.40 -12.74 29.11
CA VAL A 500 -16.45 -13.54 29.75
C VAL A 500 -16.01 -15.00 29.80
N GLN A 501 -15.91 -15.53 31.01
CA GLN A 501 -15.63 -16.94 31.25
C GLN A 501 -16.93 -17.76 31.19
N ALA A 502 -17.07 -18.61 30.16
CA ALA A 502 -18.19 -19.52 30.00
C ALA A 502 -17.86 -20.90 30.58
N ASN A 503 -18.44 -21.22 31.74
CA ASN A 503 -18.31 -22.50 32.43
C ASN A 503 -19.36 -23.49 31.90
N ILE A 504 -19.29 -23.77 30.60
CA ILE A 504 -20.16 -24.69 29.88
C ILE A 504 -19.35 -25.86 29.34
N ALA A 505 -20.00 -27.00 29.15
CA ALA A 505 -19.34 -28.17 28.55
C ALA A 505 -19.02 -27.90 27.08
N ALA A 506 -17.81 -28.29 26.65
CA ALA A 506 -17.46 -28.27 25.23
C ALA A 506 -18.23 -29.34 24.47
N ARG A 507 -18.58 -29.04 23.21
CA ARG A 507 -19.19 -30.02 22.31
C ARG A 507 -18.36 -30.18 21.03
N PRO A 508 -18.36 -31.38 20.43
CA PRO A 508 -17.75 -31.59 19.13
C PRO A 508 -18.36 -30.66 18.06
N PRO A 509 -17.54 -29.92 17.28
CA PRO A 509 -18.05 -28.96 16.30
C PRO A 509 -18.72 -29.68 15.12
N ALA A 510 -19.79 -29.08 14.61
CA ALA A 510 -20.41 -29.46 13.34
C ALA A 510 -19.95 -28.55 12.19
N LEU A 511 -20.08 -29.02 10.95
CA LEU A 511 -19.94 -28.20 9.75
C LEU A 511 -21.32 -27.89 9.19
N HIS A 512 -21.61 -26.60 8.97
CA HIS A 512 -22.79 -26.13 8.26
C HIS A 512 -22.36 -25.34 7.02
N ALA A 513 -22.81 -25.76 5.84
CA ALA A 513 -22.51 -25.09 4.59
C ALA A 513 -23.78 -24.72 3.83
N ILE A 514 -23.81 -23.52 3.28
CA ILE A 514 -24.76 -23.12 2.23
C ILE A 514 -23.95 -23.02 0.94
N VAL A 515 -24.26 -23.88 -0.03
CA VAL A 515 -23.52 -24.02 -1.28
C VAL A 515 -24.46 -23.74 -2.44
N ILE A 516 -24.18 -22.67 -3.18
CA ILE A 516 -25.09 -22.08 -4.16
C ILE A 516 -24.47 -22.15 -5.55
N GLY A 517 -25.19 -22.71 -6.52
CA GLY A 517 -24.80 -22.68 -7.93
C GLY A 517 -25.91 -22.08 -8.78
N ILE A 518 -25.71 -20.87 -9.29
CA ILE A 518 -26.73 -20.15 -10.06
C ILE A 518 -26.41 -20.24 -11.55
N LYS A 519 -27.08 -21.18 -12.23
CA LYS A 519 -26.96 -21.38 -13.68
C LYS A 519 -28.04 -20.64 -14.45
N ASP A 520 -29.29 -20.80 -14.02
CA ASP A 520 -30.47 -20.35 -14.75
C ASP A 520 -31.00 -19.04 -14.17
N PHE A 521 -31.13 -18.02 -15.03
CA PHE A 521 -31.59 -16.68 -14.65
C PHE A 521 -32.91 -16.34 -15.32
N ALA A 522 -33.65 -15.39 -14.75
CA ALA A 522 -34.82 -14.81 -15.40
C ALA A 522 -34.47 -14.08 -16.71
N ASN A 523 -33.25 -13.54 -16.80
CA ASN A 523 -32.65 -13.09 -18.04
C ASN A 523 -31.80 -14.20 -18.68
N PRO A 524 -32.19 -14.77 -19.82
CA PRO A 524 -31.41 -15.84 -20.48
C PRO A 524 -30.01 -15.39 -20.93
N ARG A 525 -29.73 -14.08 -21.02
CA ARG A 525 -28.40 -13.56 -21.37
C ARG A 525 -27.37 -13.70 -20.24
N LEU A 526 -27.80 -14.10 -19.05
CA LEU A 526 -26.93 -14.29 -17.88
C LEU A 526 -26.63 -15.76 -17.60
N GLU A 527 -26.98 -16.68 -18.50
CA GLU A 527 -26.74 -18.11 -18.31
C GLU A 527 -25.24 -18.42 -18.24
N LEU A 528 -24.86 -19.14 -17.19
CA LEU A 528 -23.49 -19.61 -16.95
C LEU A 528 -23.41 -21.12 -17.19
N LYS A 529 -22.23 -21.63 -17.54
CA LYS A 529 -22.08 -23.05 -17.93
C LYS A 529 -21.80 -23.99 -16.74
N TYR A 530 -20.95 -23.56 -15.80
CA TYR A 530 -20.37 -24.40 -14.75
C TYR A 530 -20.84 -24.18 -13.29
N PRO A 531 -21.57 -23.11 -12.88
CA PRO A 531 -21.84 -22.84 -11.46
C PRO A 531 -22.47 -23.98 -10.65
N VAL A 532 -23.32 -24.80 -11.25
CA VAL A 532 -23.93 -25.97 -10.58
C VAL A 532 -22.90 -27.09 -10.40
N ALA A 533 -22.05 -27.32 -11.41
CA ALA A 533 -20.97 -28.30 -11.33
C ALA A 533 -19.93 -27.88 -10.28
N ASP A 534 -19.59 -26.59 -10.22
CA ASP A 534 -18.66 -26.02 -9.25
C ASP A 534 -19.21 -26.12 -7.82
N ALA A 535 -20.48 -25.74 -7.64
CA ALA A 535 -21.17 -25.91 -6.37
C ALA A 535 -21.19 -27.37 -5.90
N GLU A 536 -21.42 -28.33 -6.80
CA GLU A 536 -21.44 -29.76 -6.43
C GLU A 536 -20.03 -30.29 -6.10
N LEU A 537 -19.01 -29.87 -6.86
CA LEU A 537 -17.62 -30.23 -6.59
C LEU A 537 -17.19 -29.73 -5.19
N PHE A 538 -17.49 -28.47 -4.88
CA PHE A 538 -17.16 -27.88 -3.59
C PHE A 538 -17.92 -28.58 -2.44
N ALA A 539 -19.23 -28.78 -2.60
CA ALA A 539 -20.08 -29.45 -1.61
C ALA A 539 -19.60 -30.88 -1.31
N SER A 540 -19.41 -31.70 -2.34
CA SER A 540 -19.00 -33.10 -2.20
C SER A 540 -17.59 -33.23 -1.62
N THR A 541 -16.69 -32.29 -1.93
CA THR A 541 -15.35 -32.23 -1.33
C THR A 541 -15.44 -31.98 0.17
N LEU A 542 -16.23 -31.00 0.61
CA LEU A 542 -16.45 -30.73 2.04
C LEU A 542 -17.08 -31.92 2.77
N GLU A 543 -18.08 -32.56 2.19
CA GLU A 543 -18.73 -33.74 2.78
C GLU A 543 -17.79 -34.94 2.90
N THR A 544 -16.89 -35.10 1.94
CA THR A 544 -15.93 -36.22 1.94
C THR A 544 -14.79 -35.96 2.91
N ARG A 545 -14.18 -34.77 2.84
CA ARG A 545 -12.95 -34.42 3.56
C ARG A 545 -13.18 -33.83 4.95
N GLY A 546 -14.39 -33.35 5.24
CA GLY A 546 -14.79 -32.94 6.59
C GLY A 546 -15.01 -34.12 7.55
N LYS A 547 -15.14 -35.36 7.04
CA LYS A 547 -15.36 -36.56 7.87
C LYS A 547 -14.20 -36.76 8.84
N GLY A 548 -14.52 -37.05 10.09
CA GLY A 548 -13.53 -37.28 11.15
C GLY A 548 -12.95 -36.01 11.76
N LEU A 549 -13.28 -34.82 11.24
CA LEU A 549 -13.00 -33.53 11.87
C LEU A 549 -14.25 -32.97 12.58
N PHE A 550 -15.43 -33.12 11.96
CA PHE A 550 -16.70 -32.64 12.51
C PHE A 550 -17.60 -33.78 12.98
N SER A 551 -18.42 -33.51 13.99
CA SER A 551 -19.39 -34.46 14.54
C SER A 551 -20.56 -34.73 13.60
N SER A 552 -20.97 -33.72 12.84
CA SER A 552 -21.93 -33.81 11.75
C SER A 552 -21.56 -32.81 10.64
N ILE A 553 -22.01 -33.11 9.43
CA ILE A 553 -21.81 -32.27 8.24
C ILE A 553 -23.18 -32.02 7.62
N HIS A 554 -23.57 -30.75 7.55
CA HIS A 554 -24.84 -30.28 7.01
C HIS A 554 -24.57 -29.37 5.81
N VAL A 555 -24.71 -29.88 4.59
CA VAL A 555 -24.51 -29.11 3.37
C VAL A 555 -25.85 -28.86 2.67
N ARG A 556 -26.30 -27.61 2.70
CA ARG A 556 -27.50 -27.15 1.99
C ARG A 556 -27.13 -26.67 0.59
N ARG A 557 -27.51 -27.45 -0.42
CA ARG A 557 -27.34 -27.12 -1.83
C ARG A 557 -28.52 -26.27 -2.32
N LEU A 558 -28.24 -25.15 -3.00
CA LEU A 558 -29.23 -24.33 -3.70
C LEU A 558 -28.79 -24.22 -5.16
N MET A 559 -29.41 -24.99 -6.06
CA MET A 559 -28.90 -25.18 -7.43
C MET A 559 -29.96 -24.99 -8.52
N THR A 560 -31.25 -25.01 -8.15
CA THR A 560 -32.34 -24.73 -9.09
C THR A 560 -32.68 -23.24 -9.12
N ARG A 561 -33.29 -22.77 -10.21
CA ARG A 561 -33.76 -21.38 -10.34
C ARG A 561 -34.65 -20.92 -9.18
N ALA A 562 -35.52 -21.79 -8.65
CA ALA A 562 -36.41 -21.45 -7.53
C ALA A 562 -35.68 -21.30 -6.18
N GLU A 563 -34.64 -22.11 -5.96
CA GLU A 563 -33.82 -22.12 -4.74
C GLU A 563 -32.78 -21.00 -4.68
N THR A 564 -32.42 -20.45 -5.84
CA THR A 564 -31.35 -19.46 -6.02
C THR A 564 -31.85 -18.03 -6.15
N THR A 565 -33.12 -17.80 -5.80
CA THR A 565 -33.68 -16.45 -5.71
C THR A 565 -33.14 -15.70 -4.49
N ASN A 566 -33.16 -14.37 -4.52
CA ASN A 566 -32.76 -13.57 -3.35
C ASN A 566 -33.57 -13.93 -2.08
N VAL A 567 -34.87 -14.21 -2.21
CA VAL A 567 -35.74 -14.59 -1.10
C VAL A 567 -35.32 -15.94 -0.51
N ALA A 568 -35.07 -16.94 -1.36
CA ALA A 568 -34.68 -18.28 -0.91
C ALA A 568 -33.30 -18.30 -0.24
N ILE A 569 -32.32 -17.58 -0.80
CA ILE A 569 -30.97 -17.45 -0.22
C ILE A 569 -31.04 -16.75 1.15
N VAL A 570 -31.81 -15.66 1.26
CA VAL A 570 -32.04 -14.96 2.55
C VAL A 570 -32.71 -15.89 3.57
N ALA A 571 -33.69 -16.69 3.15
CA ALA A 571 -34.34 -17.66 4.03
C ALA A 571 -33.36 -18.73 4.52
N ALA A 572 -32.46 -19.22 3.66
CA ALA A 572 -31.44 -20.19 4.04
C ALA A 572 -30.44 -19.62 5.07
N LEU A 573 -29.99 -18.37 4.90
CA LEU A 573 -29.12 -17.69 5.86
C LEU A 573 -29.83 -17.45 7.20
N LYS A 574 -31.10 -17.05 7.18
CA LYS A 574 -31.92 -16.90 8.40
C LYS A 574 -32.09 -18.22 9.15
N GLN A 575 -32.25 -19.33 8.43
CA GLN A 575 -32.31 -20.65 9.04
C GLN A 575 -30.97 -21.03 9.67
N ALA A 576 -29.85 -20.84 8.95
CA ALA A 576 -28.51 -21.10 9.46
C ALA A 576 -28.21 -20.30 10.75
N ARG A 577 -28.66 -19.04 10.85
CA ARG A 577 -28.54 -18.25 12.09
C ARG A 577 -29.10 -18.95 13.34
N ASN A 578 -30.13 -19.78 13.17
CA ASN A 578 -30.78 -20.48 14.28
C ASN A 578 -30.22 -21.89 14.54
N GLU A 579 -29.60 -22.51 13.54
CA GLU A 579 -29.09 -23.88 13.61
C GLU A 579 -27.59 -23.95 13.95
N VAL A 580 -26.82 -22.95 13.55
CA VAL A 580 -25.37 -22.90 13.72
C VAL A 580 -25.03 -22.39 15.12
N GLY A 581 -24.26 -23.16 15.87
CA GLY A 581 -23.75 -22.77 17.17
C GLY A 581 -22.34 -22.16 17.12
N PRO A 582 -21.82 -21.72 18.28
CA PRO A 582 -20.62 -20.91 18.36
C PRO A 582 -19.32 -21.64 17.97
N GLU A 583 -19.18 -22.91 18.37
CA GLU A 583 -18.01 -23.77 18.07
C GLU A 583 -17.96 -24.30 16.63
N ASP A 584 -19.10 -24.24 15.91
CA ASP A 584 -19.26 -24.83 14.57
C ASP A 584 -18.48 -24.08 13.49
N LEU A 585 -18.25 -24.75 12.38
CA LEU A 585 -17.77 -24.13 11.14
C LEU A 585 -18.97 -23.78 10.25
N PHE A 586 -19.09 -22.50 9.90
CA PHE A 586 -20.02 -22.05 8.86
C PHE A 586 -19.29 -21.77 7.55
N VAL A 587 -19.78 -22.34 6.45
CA VAL A 587 -19.27 -22.09 5.09
C VAL A 587 -20.37 -21.50 4.22
N PHE A 588 -20.07 -20.39 3.56
CA PHE A 588 -20.92 -19.81 2.52
C PHE A 588 -20.17 -19.88 1.19
N TYR A 589 -20.69 -20.66 0.24
CA TYR A 589 -20.15 -20.75 -1.10
C TYR A 589 -21.21 -20.30 -2.12
N VAL A 590 -20.81 -19.48 -3.07
CA VAL A 590 -21.66 -19.13 -4.22
C VAL A 590 -20.86 -19.08 -5.52
N ALA A 591 -21.38 -19.76 -6.54
CA ALA A 591 -20.97 -19.60 -7.93
C ALA A 591 -22.10 -18.90 -8.72
N SER A 592 -21.81 -17.73 -9.30
CA SER A 592 -22.80 -16.89 -9.99
C SER A 592 -22.16 -15.71 -10.76
N HIS A 593 -22.97 -14.75 -11.21
CA HIS A 593 -22.49 -13.44 -11.64
C HIS A 593 -22.36 -12.47 -10.45
N GLY A 594 -21.26 -11.72 -10.45
CA GLY A 594 -21.04 -10.56 -9.60
C GLY A 594 -21.10 -9.27 -10.42
N THR A 595 -21.55 -8.19 -9.81
CA THR A 595 -21.50 -6.85 -10.42
C THR A 595 -21.30 -5.79 -9.35
N VAL A 596 -20.78 -4.63 -9.73
CA VAL A 596 -20.68 -3.47 -8.85
C VAL A 596 -21.69 -2.43 -9.29
N ASP A 597 -22.42 -1.89 -8.34
CA ASP A 597 -23.33 -0.76 -8.56
C ASP A 597 -23.13 0.23 -7.41
N ASP A 598 -22.90 1.50 -7.73
CA ASP A 598 -22.60 2.56 -6.76
C ASP A 598 -21.50 2.19 -5.74
N GLY A 599 -20.47 1.44 -6.18
CA GLY A 599 -19.36 1.02 -5.33
C GLY A 599 -19.67 -0.11 -4.34
N GLN A 600 -20.83 -0.75 -4.45
CA GLN A 600 -21.17 -1.93 -3.67
C GLN A 600 -21.14 -3.17 -4.55
N TYR A 601 -20.51 -4.24 -4.07
CA TYR A 601 -20.60 -5.54 -4.71
C TYR A 601 -22.03 -6.08 -4.59
N LEU A 602 -22.54 -6.63 -5.68
CA LEU A 602 -23.88 -7.18 -5.78
C LEU A 602 -23.80 -8.59 -6.36
N LEU A 603 -24.35 -9.56 -5.64
CA LEU A 603 -24.57 -10.90 -6.16
C LEU A 603 -25.84 -10.90 -7.03
N ILE A 604 -25.70 -11.33 -8.28
CA ILE A 604 -26.84 -11.50 -9.19
C ILE A 604 -27.54 -12.82 -8.85
N THR A 605 -28.81 -12.76 -8.50
CA THR A 605 -29.62 -13.93 -8.15
C THR A 605 -30.47 -14.37 -9.34
N SER A 606 -31.01 -15.59 -9.28
CA SER A 606 -31.74 -16.20 -10.41
C SER A 606 -33.00 -15.44 -10.84
N ASN A 607 -33.54 -14.57 -10.00
CA ASN A 607 -34.72 -13.75 -10.29
C ASN A 607 -34.42 -12.35 -10.84
N VAL A 608 -33.18 -12.06 -11.24
CA VAL A 608 -32.80 -10.81 -11.92
C VAL A 608 -33.17 -10.87 -13.42
N GLY A 609 -34.02 -9.95 -13.88
CA GLY A 609 -34.61 -9.96 -15.24
C GLY A 609 -34.06 -8.95 -16.26
N SER A 610 -33.80 -7.69 -15.87
CA SER A 610 -33.13 -6.72 -16.76
C SER A 610 -32.67 -5.44 -16.07
N THR A 611 -33.37 -4.95 -15.01
CA THR A 611 -33.02 -3.69 -14.32
C THR A 611 -33.48 -3.60 -12.83
N SER A 612 -33.78 -4.70 -12.12
CA SER A 612 -34.46 -4.63 -10.81
C SER A 612 -33.60 -4.82 -9.54
N THR A 613 -34.17 -4.33 -8.43
CA THR A 613 -33.83 -4.44 -6.99
C THR A 613 -33.71 -5.86 -6.43
N ALA A 614 -33.72 -6.89 -7.28
CA ALA A 614 -33.62 -8.30 -6.87
C ALA A 614 -32.17 -8.79 -6.60
N LYS A 615 -31.17 -7.96 -6.91
CA LYS A 615 -29.76 -8.24 -6.58
C LYS A 615 -29.57 -8.29 -5.06
N LEU A 616 -28.75 -9.23 -4.57
CA LEU A 616 -28.39 -9.28 -3.15
C LEU A 616 -27.22 -8.34 -2.91
N LYS A 617 -27.47 -7.24 -2.19
CA LYS A 617 -26.42 -6.28 -1.83
C LYS A 617 -25.40 -6.89 -0.87
N GLN A 618 -24.12 -6.56 -1.05
CA GLN A 618 -23.06 -6.94 -0.10
C GLN A 618 -23.41 -6.56 1.34
N ASP A 619 -24.04 -5.41 1.59
CA ASP A 619 -24.47 -5.00 2.93
C ASP A 619 -25.52 -5.93 3.56
N ALA A 620 -26.37 -6.55 2.74
CA ALA A 620 -27.34 -7.52 3.23
C ALA A 620 -26.66 -8.88 3.50
N LEU A 621 -25.73 -9.30 2.62
CA LEU A 621 -24.94 -10.51 2.83
C LEU A 621 -24.03 -10.40 4.06
N LYS A 622 -23.34 -9.27 4.20
CA LYS A 622 -22.53 -8.86 5.36
C LYS A 622 -23.35 -8.98 6.64
N GLU A 623 -24.50 -8.31 6.71
CA GLU A 623 -25.40 -8.36 7.86
C GLU A 623 -25.82 -9.80 8.21
N MET A 624 -26.25 -10.59 7.23
CA MET A 624 -26.73 -11.95 7.48
C MET A 624 -25.62 -12.90 7.94
N ILE A 625 -24.46 -12.89 7.28
CA ILE A 625 -23.32 -13.75 7.65
C ILE A 625 -22.71 -13.29 8.99
N SER A 626 -22.60 -11.98 9.24
CA SER A 626 -22.15 -11.46 10.54
C SER A 626 -23.06 -11.93 11.68
N ASN A 627 -24.36 -12.08 11.46
CA ASN A 627 -25.31 -12.52 12.49
C ASN A 627 -25.35 -14.05 12.70
N ILE A 628 -24.55 -14.84 11.95
CA ILE A 628 -24.41 -16.28 12.20
C ILE A 628 -23.50 -16.48 13.43
N PRO A 629 -23.90 -17.28 14.45
CA PRO A 629 -23.16 -17.36 15.72
C PRO A 629 -21.77 -17.98 15.68
N ALA A 630 -21.36 -18.65 14.59
CA ALA A 630 -20.09 -19.35 14.48
C ALA A 630 -18.86 -18.45 14.67
N SER A 631 -17.87 -18.90 15.44
CA SER A 631 -16.55 -18.25 15.48
C SER A 631 -15.77 -18.48 14.19
N LYS A 632 -15.99 -19.62 13.52
CA LYS A 632 -15.27 -20.03 12.32
C LYS A 632 -16.18 -19.88 11.12
N LYS A 633 -15.82 -18.96 10.21
CA LYS A 633 -16.59 -18.66 9.00
C LYS A 633 -15.66 -18.66 7.80
N LEU A 634 -16.05 -19.35 6.74
CA LEU A 634 -15.40 -19.31 5.43
C LEU A 634 -16.41 -18.82 4.39
N VAL A 635 -16.06 -17.77 3.64
CA VAL A 635 -16.88 -17.23 2.56
C VAL A 635 -16.11 -17.40 1.24
N VAL A 636 -16.70 -18.10 0.28
CA VAL A 636 -16.13 -18.36 -1.04
C VAL A 636 -17.07 -17.81 -2.11
N LEU A 637 -16.59 -16.86 -2.90
CA LEU A 637 -17.36 -16.18 -3.94
C LEU A 637 -16.74 -16.47 -5.31
N ASP A 638 -17.21 -17.53 -5.97
CA ASP A 638 -16.84 -17.88 -7.34
C ASP A 638 -17.71 -17.12 -8.34
N THR A 639 -17.55 -15.79 -8.36
CA THR A 639 -18.38 -14.95 -9.22
C THR A 639 -17.65 -14.40 -10.43
N CYS A 640 -18.22 -14.63 -11.61
CA CYS A 640 -17.76 -14.02 -12.85
C CYS A 640 -18.25 -12.57 -12.95
N SER A 641 -17.40 -11.68 -13.46
CA SER A 641 -17.83 -10.34 -13.87
C SER A 641 -18.82 -10.46 -15.05
N ALA A 642 -19.97 -9.79 -14.97
CA ALA A 642 -20.90 -9.66 -16.11
C ALA A 642 -20.35 -8.65 -17.14
N GLY A 643 -19.19 -8.95 -17.73
CA GLY A 643 -18.36 -8.05 -18.55
C GLY A 643 -18.91 -7.60 -19.91
N GLN A 644 -20.21 -7.70 -20.20
CA GLN A 644 -20.80 -7.27 -21.48
C GLN A 644 -21.60 -5.96 -21.45
N LEU A 645 -21.61 -5.23 -20.32
CA LEU A 645 -22.21 -3.89 -20.23
C LEU A 645 -21.15 -2.78 -20.18
N GLY A 646 -20.36 -2.67 -21.26
CA GLY A 646 -19.78 -1.41 -21.78
C GLY A 646 -18.56 -0.80 -21.08
N ASP A 647 -17.44 -0.75 -21.79
CA ASP A 647 -16.18 -0.05 -21.47
C ASP A 647 -16.34 1.41 -20.98
N ALA A 648 -17.46 2.07 -21.32
CA ALA A 648 -17.78 3.43 -20.86
C ALA A 648 -18.25 3.49 -19.39
N ILE A 649 -18.85 2.42 -18.86
CA ILE A 649 -19.27 2.32 -17.46
C ILE A 649 -18.07 2.02 -16.56
N GLN A 650 -17.07 1.29 -17.05
CA GLN A 650 -15.89 0.89 -16.29
C GLN A 650 -15.00 2.09 -15.91
N VAL A 651 -14.87 3.07 -16.83
CA VAL A 651 -14.18 4.34 -16.55
C VAL A 651 -14.99 5.22 -15.59
N ALA A 652 -16.32 5.18 -15.65
CA ALA A 652 -17.18 5.92 -14.72
C ALA A 652 -17.27 5.26 -13.32
N MET A 653 -17.20 3.94 -13.21
CA MET A 653 -17.31 3.19 -11.94
C MET A 653 -16.07 3.30 -11.06
N LEU A 654 -14.88 3.45 -11.66
CA LEU A 654 -13.64 3.79 -10.94
C LEU A 654 -13.72 5.16 -10.25
N THR A 655 -14.68 6.02 -10.61
CA THR A 655 -14.71 7.43 -10.16
C THR A 655 -15.65 7.72 -8.98
N ARG A 656 -16.39 6.74 -8.44
CA ARG A 656 -17.33 6.98 -7.32
C ARG A 656 -17.43 5.88 -6.26
N GLY A 657 -17.05 4.64 -6.56
CA GLY A 657 -17.25 3.46 -5.70
C GLY A 657 -15.97 2.77 -5.24
N MET A 658 -16.05 1.83 -4.28
CA MET A 658 -14.92 1.02 -3.79
C MET A 658 -14.61 -0.15 -4.75
N SER A 659 -13.33 -0.38 -5.06
CA SER A 659 -12.91 -1.57 -5.84
C SER A 659 -13.26 -2.88 -5.14
N ASP A 660 -13.50 -3.96 -5.88
CA ASP A 660 -13.86 -5.30 -5.38
C ASP A 660 -12.90 -5.84 -4.30
N ASP A 661 -11.59 -5.76 -4.53
CA ASP A 661 -10.57 -6.18 -3.56
C ASP A 661 -10.70 -5.44 -2.23
N THR A 662 -10.83 -4.11 -2.30
CA THR A 662 -11.04 -3.27 -1.12
C THR A 662 -12.37 -3.61 -0.43
N ALA A 663 -13.44 -3.81 -1.18
CA ALA A 663 -14.75 -4.18 -0.64
C ALA A 663 -14.73 -5.54 0.07
N MET A 664 -14.01 -6.52 -0.48
CA MET A 664 -13.84 -7.84 0.12
C MET A 664 -12.99 -7.79 1.38
N LYS A 665 -11.91 -6.99 1.42
CA LYS A 665 -11.11 -6.76 2.64
C LYS A 665 -11.92 -6.11 3.75
N VAL A 666 -12.76 -5.12 3.41
CA VAL A 666 -13.68 -4.48 4.36
C VAL A 666 -14.73 -5.50 4.85
N LEU A 667 -15.28 -6.32 3.96
CA LEU A 667 -16.24 -7.39 4.32
C LEU A 667 -15.61 -8.41 5.28
N SER A 668 -14.47 -8.96 4.89
CA SER A 668 -13.73 -9.99 5.63
C SER A 668 -13.45 -9.53 7.06
N ARG A 669 -12.94 -8.30 7.24
CA ARG A 669 -12.70 -7.72 8.57
C ARG A 669 -14.00 -7.43 9.32
N ALA A 670 -15.05 -6.97 8.65
CA ALA A 670 -16.31 -6.66 9.30
C ALA A 670 -17.05 -7.92 9.79
N VAL A 671 -16.95 -9.04 9.06
CA VAL A 671 -17.51 -10.34 9.44
C VAL A 671 -16.58 -11.09 10.40
N GLY A 672 -15.26 -10.85 10.34
CA GLY A 672 -14.25 -11.63 11.05
C GLY A 672 -14.08 -13.02 10.43
N SER A 673 -14.03 -13.09 9.10
CA SER A 673 -14.05 -14.33 8.32
C SER A 673 -13.07 -14.28 7.15
N THR A 674 -12.45 -15.43 6.84
CA THR A 674 -11.70 -15.60 5.60
C THR A 674 -12.64 -15.52 4.40
N VAL A 675 -12.39 -14.57 3.50
CA VAL A 675 -13.11 -14.41 2.22
C VAL A 675 -12.16 -14.75 1.08
N LEU A 676 -12.58 -15.68 0.22
CA LEU A 676 -11.91 -16.04 -1.03
C LEU A 676 -12.83 -15.69 -2.20
N SER A 677 -12.33 -15.07 -3.26
CA SER A 677 -13.11 -14.79 -4.47
C SER A 677 -12.32 -15.01 -5.75
N ALA A 678 -13.01 -15.50 -6.79
CA ALA A 678 -12.39 -15.92 -8.05
C ALA A 678 -11.78 -14.78 -8.85
N ALA A 679 -12.43 -13.62 -8.88
CA ALA A 679 -12.01 -12.53 -9.77
C ALA A 679 -12.47 -11.16 -9.27
N THR A 680 -11.93 -10.10 -9.89
CA THR A 680 -12.31 -8.69 -9.68
C THR A 680 -13.20 -8.21 -10.83
N SER A 681 -13.86 -7.07 -10.69
CA SER A 681 -14.68 -6.43 -11.74
C SER A 681 -13.95 -6.11 -13.05
N VAL A 682 -12.61 -6.16 -13.06
CA VAL A 682 -11.77 -5.91 -14.24
C VAL A 682 -11.19 -7.20 -14.86
N GLN A 683 -11.44 -8.36 -14.24
CA GLN A 683 -10.91 -9.64 -14.68
C GLN A 683 -12.03 -10.69 -14.74
N GLU A 684 -12.11 -11.44 -15.83
CA GLU A 684 -13.02 -12.59 -15.91
C GLU A 684 -12.44 -13.78 -15.13
N ALA A 685 -13.31 -14.52 -14.43
CA ALA A 685 -12.92 -15.81 -13.87
C ALA A 685 -12.82 -16.83 -15.01
N LEU A 686 -11.75 -17.61 -15.02
CA LEU A 686 -11.50 -18.60 -16.07
C LEU A 686 -12.34 -19.84 -15.83
N GLU A 687 -12.99 -20.28 -16.90
CA GLU A 687 -13.98 -21.35 -16.91
C GLU A 687 -13.52 -22.54 -17.77
N GLY A 688 -14.04 -23.73 -17.49
CA GLY A 688 -13.84 -24.92 -18.31
C GLY A 688 -12.53 -25.69 -18.05
N TYR A 689 -11.86 -25.44 -16.92
CA TYR A 689 -10.75 -26.29 -16.49
C TYR A 689 -11.30 -27.59 -15.89
N LYS A 690 -11.13 -28.71 -16.61
CA LYS A 690 -11.67 -30.03 -16.21
C LYS A 690 -13.18 -29.98 -15.90
N ASP A 691 -13.94 -29.30 -16.76
CA ASP A 691 -15.39 -29.11 -16.64
C ASP A 691 -15.86 -28.30 -15.41
N HIS A 692 -14.97 -27.44 -14.88
CA HIS A 692 -15.22 -26.57 -13.74
C HIS A 692 -14.64 -25.16 -13.95
N GLY A 693 -15.06 -24.21 -13.13
CA GLY A 693 -14.35 -22.96 -12.91
C GLY A 693 -12.97 -23.23 -12.33
N LEU A 694 -11.93 -22.58 -12.86
CA LEU A 694 -10.54 -22.79 -12.44
C LEU A 694 -10.36 -22.56 -10.94
N PHE A 695 -10.98 -21.49 -10.42
CA PHE A 695 -10.91 -21.12 -9.02
C PHE A 695 -11.49 -22.20 -8.10
N THR A 696 -12.71 -22.67 -8.38
CA THR A 696 -13.35 -23.71 -7.58
C THR A 696 -12.63 -25.03 -7.66
N TYR A 697 -12.12 -25.40 -8.84
CA TYR A 697 -11.30 -26.59 -8.98
C TYR A 697 -10.05 -26.52 -8.09
N VAL A 698 -9.32 -25.41 -8.09
CA VAL A 698 -8.12 -25.24 -7.26
C VAL A 698 -8.47 -25.29 -5.77
N ILE A 699 -9.58 -24.70 -5.35
CA ILE A 699 -10.06 -24.82 -3.96
C ILE A 699 -10.33 -26.28 -3.60
N ALA A 700 -11.02 -27.02 -4.46
CA ALA A 700 -11.32 -28.43 -4.23
C ALA A 700 -10.04 -29.28 -4.18
N GLU A 701 -9.04 -29.01 -5.03
CA GLU A 701 -7.73 -29.66 -4.99
C GLU A 701 -6.98 -29.35 -3.69
N GLY A 702 -6.99 -28.09 -3.26
CA GLY A 702 -6.43 -27.64 -1.99
C GLY A 702 -7.05 -28.39 -0.80
N LEU A 703 -8.38 -28.43 -0.73
CA LEU A 703 -9.15 -29.18 0.29
C LEU A 703 -8.96 -30.71 0.20
N ASN A 704 -8.53 -31.24 -0.94
CA ASN A 704 -8.16 -32.66 -1.06
C ASN A 704 -6.75 -32.97 -0.52
N GLY A 705 -6.04 -31.95 -0.03
CA GLY A 705 -4.76 -32.07 0.66
C GLY A 705 -3.58 -31.39 -0.05
N ALA A 706 -3.77 -30.80 -1.23
CA ALA A 706 -2.70 -30.08 -1.91
C ALA A 706 -2.28 -28.80 -1.17
N ALA A 707 -3.18 -28.26 -0.34
CA ALA A 707 -2.93 -27.08 0.48
C ALA A 707 -2.38 -27.42 1.88
N ASP A 708 -2.13 -28.68 2.22
CA ASP A 708 -1.49 -29.07 3.50
C ASP A 708 0.02 -28.77 3.43
N ALA A 709 0.37 -27.51 3.71
CA ALA A 709 1.71 -26.99 3.52
C ALA A 709 2.69 -27.48 4.60
N ASP A 710 2.21 -27.56 5.85
CA ASP A 710 3.01 -28.03 6.98
C ASP A 710 3.02 -29.56 7.17
N ARG A 711 2.17 -30.28 6.40
CA ARG A 711 2.03 -31.74 6.39
C ARG A 711 1.55 -32.30 7.73
N ASP A 712 0.78 -31.53 8.49
CA ASP A 712 0.20 -31.96 9.76
C ASP A 712 -1.08 -32.82 9.59
N GLY A 713 -1.54 -33.00 8.34
CA GLY A 713 -2.70 -33.82 8.00
C GLY A 713 -4.01 -33.06 8.01
N PHE A 714 -4.00 -31.74 8.24
CA PHE A 714 -5.13 -30.84 8.12
C PHE A 714 -4.89 -29.82 7.02
N VAL A 715 -5.96 -29.34 6.40
CA VAL A 715 -5.89 -28.10 5.59
C VAL A 715 -6.55 -27.01 6.40
N LYS A 716 -5.79 -25.99 6.76
CA LYS A 716 -6.27 -24.81 7.48
C LYS A 716 -6.66 -23.71 6.51
N THR A 717 -7.50 -22.78 6.97
CA THR A 717 -7.95 -21.63 6.17
C THR A 717 -6.82 -20.77 5.60
N LEU A 718 -5.74 -20.55 6.36
CA LEU A 718 -4.59 -19.77 5.90
C LEU A 718 -3.81 -20.52 4.82
N GLU A 719 -3.64 -21.83 4.97
CA GLU A 719 -2.93 -22.63 3.97
C GLU A 719 -3.73 -22.76 2.68
N LEU A 720 -5.05 -22.92 2.78
CA LEU A 720 -5.94 -22.89 1.61
C LEU A 720 -5.88 -21.53 0.92
N ALA A 721 -5.88 -20.43 1.68
CA ALA A 721 -5.76 -19.08 1.15
C ALA A 721 -4.44 -18.90 0.38
N ASP A 722 -3.31 -19.26 0.99
CA ASP A 722 -1.98 -19.18 0.38
C ASP A 722 -1.87 -20.10 -0.86
N TYR A 723 -2.41 -21.32 -0.78
CA TYR A 723 -2.42 -22.24 -1.91
C TYR A 723 -3.20 -21.67 -3.10
N VAL A 724 -4.39 -21.13 -2.85
CA VAL A 724 -5.24 -20.53 -3.90
C VAL A 724 -4.58 -19.29 -4.51
N ASP A 725 -4.00 -18.41 -3.71
CA ASP A 725 -3.32 -17.19 -4.17
C ASP A 725 -2.15 -17.49 -5.11
N ASN A 726 -1.44 -18.59 -4.88
CA ASN A 726 -0.31 -19.03 -5.72
C ASN A 726 -0.75 -19.88 -6.92
N GLN A 727 -1.62 -20.87 -6.69
CA GLN A 727 -1.89 -21.91 -7.68
C GLN A 727 -2.83 -21.44 -8.79
N VAL A 728 -3.80 -20.55 -8.50
CA VAL A 728 -4.72 -20.03 -9.52
C VAL A 728 -3.96 -19.26 -10.61
N PRO A 729 -3.10 -18.27 -10.30
CA PRO A 729 -2.33 -17.56 -11.33
C PRO A 729 -1.42 -18.47 -12.14
N GLU A 730 -0.73 -19.41 -11.49
CA GLU A 730 0.20 -20.33 -12.17
C GLU A 730 -0.52 -21.25 -13.15
N LEU A 731 -1.64 -21.84 -12.73
CA LEU A 731 -2.39 -22.76 -13.56
C LEU A 731 -3.14 -22.02 -14.67
N ALA A 732 -3.64 -20.81 -14.38
CA ALA A 732 -4.24 -19.91 -15.36
C ALA A 732 -3.26 -19.59 -16.50
N ASP A 733 -2.03 -19.18 -16.17
CA ASP A 733 -0.97 -18.91 -17.14
C ASP A 733 -0.64 -20.15 -17.97
N LYS A 734 -0.47 -21.30 -17.30
CA LYS A 734 -0.07 -22.56 -17.94
C LYS A 734 -1.12 -23.08 -18.91
N VAL A 735 -2.39 -23.06 -18.54
CA VAL A 735 -3.48 -23.71 -19.29
C VAL A 735 -4.14 -22.75 -20.27
N PHE A 736 -4.37 -21.50 -19.84
CA PHE A 736 -5.15 -20.52 -20.60
C PHE A 736 -4.29 -19.40 -21.20
N GLN A 737 -2.98 -19.36 -20.92
CA GLN A 737 -2.07 -18.29 -21.38
C GLN A 737 -2.54 -16.90 -20.94
N HIS A 738 -3.28 -16.84 -19.83
CA HIS A 738 -3.83 -15.64 -19.22
C HIS A 738 -3.85 -15.82 -17.71
N LYS A 739 -3.23 -14.91 -16.95
CA LYS A 739 -3.16 -15.03 -15.49
C LYS A 739 -4.45 -14.58 -14.84
N GLN A 740 -5.07 -15.41 -14.01
CA GLN A 740 -6.16 -15.06 -13.10
C GLN A 740 -5.62 -14.84 -11.69
N TYR A 741 -5.94 -13.70 -11.08
CA TYR A 741 -5.55 -13.41 -9.69
C TYR A 741 -6.78 -13.41 -8.78
N PRO A 742 -6.90 -14.36 -7.84
CA PRO A 742 -8.00 -14.38 -6.89
C PRO A 742 -7.88 -13.25 -5.86
N ILE A 743 -8.99 -12.93 -5.21
CA ILE A 743 -8.99 -12.07 -4.01
C ILE A 743 -8.97 -12.97 -2.79
N VAL A 744 -7.90 -12.86 -2.01
CA VAL A 744 -7.70 -13.66 -0.79
C VAL A 744 -7.57 -12.72 0.40
N SER A 745 -8.54 -12.77 1.32
CA SER A 745 -8.58 -11.94 2.52
C SER A 745 -8.74 -12.82 3.76
N PRO A 746 -7.66 -13.39 4.28
CA PRO A 746 -7.69 -14.12 5.54
C PRO A 746 -7.81 -13.13 6.72
N THR A 747 -8.60 -13.50 7.73
CA THR A 747 -8.66 -12.75 9.00
C THR A 747 -8.70 -13.70 10.18
N GLY A 748 -8.07 -13.31 11.28
CA GLY A 748 -8.03 -14.12 12.50
C GLY A 748 -7.00 -15.26 12.41
N GLN A 749 -7.11 -16.22 13.33
CA GLN A 749 -6.24 -17.40 13.32
C GLN A 749 -6.72 -18.43 12.30
N GLY A 750 -5.76 -19.11 11.65
CA GLY A 750 -6.07 -20.23 10.76
C GLY A 750 -6.75 -21.36 11.53
N PHE A 751 -7.81 -21.93 10.96
CA PHE A 751 -8.54 -23.05 11.56
C PHE A 751 -8.70 -24.21 10.56
N PRO A 752 -8.72 -25.47 11.03
CA PRO A 752 -8.90 -26.63 10.17
C PRO A 752 -10.24 -26.61 9.42
N LEU A 753 -10.19 -26.85 8.12
CA LEU A 753 -11.36 -27.01 7.25
C LEU A 753 -11.66 -28.48 6.96
N VAL A 754 -10.62 -29.29 6.78
CA VAL A 754 -10.72 -30.70 6.44
C VAL A 754 -9.57 -31.51 7.03
N ARG A 755 -9.71 -32.83 7.00
CA ARG A 755 -8.66 -33.79 7.37
C ARG A 755 -8.23 -34.61 6.15
N VAL A 756 -6.92 -34.68 5.91
CA VAL A 756 -6.33 -35.31 4.71
C VAL A 756 -5.97 -36.78 4.97
N ARG A 757 -5.64 -37.15 6.23
CA ARG A 757 -5.23 -38.51 6.63
C ARG A 757 -5.86 -38.99 7.94
#